data_AF-A0A2M7XZZ0-F1
#
_entry.id   AF-A0A2M7XZZ0-F1
#
_cell.length_a   1.000
_cell.length_b   1.000
_cell.length_c   1.000
_cell.angle_alpha   90.00
_cell.angle_beta   90.00
_cell.angle_gamma   90.00
#
_symmetry.space_group_name_H-M   'P 1'
#
loop_
_entity.id
_entity.type
_entity.pdbx_description
1 polymer ?
#
loop_
_entity_poly.entity_id
_entity_poly.type
_entity_poly.pdbx_seq_one_letter_code
_entity_poly.pdbx_strand_id
1 'polypeptide(L)'
;IHWSKANGVPVGPGRGSGAGSLVAYSLGITDLDPLAYGLLFERFLNPARVSMPDFDIDFCQDGRDRVIEYVKRRYGAHAVSQIATFGTMAAKAVIRDVGRVLDLPFNVVDQFAKLIPNDLHMTLAKARTAEPLIAERLEKEEELRELWALAERLEGLTRNVGMHAGGVLIAPGRLTEFCPLYSAAGPESAVSQFDKDDVEAIGLVKFDFLGLRTLTILAEAVELARRVEGVEIDLERVPLDDAEVYEKIFRAANTTAVFQFESRGMKDMLVQAKPACIEDLIALNALYRPGPMELIPSYLARRQGRERIAFLHPALEKVLAGTCGIMIYQEQVMQSAQVLAGYSLGGADELRRAIGKKKVEEMARQRAVFVAGAQARGVGAALANEIFDYMEKFAGYGFNKSHAAAYSLVAYRTAWLKCHHPAAFIAATLSSEMADTDEVRFFHKDALDNGLAFLPPDINESGYRFEPTDARTIRYGLGAIKGTGLAAIEAIAGERSRGGPFADLFDLCRRVDKRLVNRRVIEALVRAGCFDAIDRNRAGLLACVGLAMEAAEQASRNSRQNGLFDSGEAEIPRPPGIRVPEWSERERLINEKQALGFFLSGHPYNEYRQELSAFVRAPLAQLKPSREPVVLSGIVLAARSQMSRRGKMLVLVLDDGTAQQEVTVYSELLEVQRAKIVTDAVLVVEGKVQGDDFTGGMKVNAVGLMTAAEARGRYARALCLALNGNASRAGPAAAEKLRTLLAPYRDGPCPVRLRYRNERAECELPLGEGWRVRLEDGLLAGLRQWLSAENVELLYE
;
A
#
# COMPACT_ATOMS: atom_id res chain seq x y z
N ILE A 1 6.38 23.33 -19.09
CA ILE A 1 5.20 23.65 -18.24
C ILE A 1 3.99 24.02 -19.10
N HIS A 2 3.90 25.20 -19.73
CA HIS A 2 2.75 25.53 -20.60
C HIS A 2 2.48 24.50 -21.70
N TRP A 3 3.54 24.03 -22.36
CA TRP A 3 3.42 22.93 -23.33
C TRP A 3 2.79 21.68 -22.69
N SER A 4 3.25 21.30 -21.49
CA SER A 4 2.74 20.14 -20.76
C SER A 4 1.24 20.28 -20.47
N LYS A 5 0.81 21.41 -19.88
CA LYS A 5 -0.61 21.69 -19.59
C LYS A 5 -1.46 21.64 -20.87
N ALA A 6 -0.99 22.24 -21.97
CA ALA A 6 -1.70 22.26 -23.25
C ALA A 6 -1.74 20.91 -23.98
N ASN A 7 -0.89 19.94 -23.60
CA ASN A 7 -0.77 18.63 -24.25
C ASN A 7 -1.25 17.48 -23.35
N GLY A 8 -2.08 17.79 -22.34
CA GLY A 8 -2.65 16.79 -21.44
C GLY A 8 -1.60 16.11 -20.57
N VAL A 9 -0.54 16.82 -20.18
CA VAL A 9 0.44 16.36 -19.18
C VAL A 9 0.25 17.19 -17.91
N PRO A 10 -0.45 16.66 -16.89
CA PRO A 10 -0.61 17.30 -15.59
C PRO A 10 0.72 17.72 -14.98
N VAL A 11 0.71 18.91 -14.36
CA VAL A 11 1.86 19.51 -13.67
C VAL A 11 1.45 19.81 -12.23
N GLY A 12 2.35 19.57 -11.29
CA GLY A 12 2.12 19.89 -9.89
C GLY A 12 2.12 21.41 -9.65
N PRO A 13 1.50 21.86 -8.54
CA PRO A 13 1.34 23.29 -8.25
C PRO A 13 2.67 24.00 -7.93
N GLY A 14 3.74 23.26 -7.72
CA GLY A 14 5.08 23.75 -7.44
C GLY A 14 5.80 22.86 -6.44
N ARG A 15 7.13 22.98 -6.39
CA ARG A 15 7.97 22.24 -5.44
C ARG A 15 9.13 23.08 -4.96
N GLY A 16 9.61 22.77 -3.75
CA GLY A 16 10.73 23.47 -3.14
C GLY A 16 10.40 24.94 -2.89
N SER A 17 11.41 25.79 -3.00
CA SER A 17 11.23 27.24 -2.86
C SER A 17 10.61 27.91 -4.08
N GLY A 18 10.52 27.26 -5.25
CA GLY A 18 10.03 27.88 -6.49
C GLY A 18 8.63 28.49 -6.35
N ALA A 19 7.78 27.87 -5.53
CA ALA A 19 6.44 28.37 -5.19
C ALA A 19 6.42 29.72 -4.43
N GLY A 20 7.56 30.20 -3.92
CA GLY A 20 7.68 31.51 -3.30
C GLY A 20 7.81 32.68 -4.28
N SER A 21 7.87 32.42 -5.59
CA SER A 21 8.06 33.45 -6.61
C SER A 21 6.73 33.90 -7.22
N LEU A 22 6.36 35.17 -6.98
CA LEU A 22 5.19 35.78 -7.61
C LEU A 22 5.33 35.84 -9.14
N VAL A 23 6.55 35.96 -9.65
CA VAL A 23 6.83 35.90 -11.09
C VAL A 23 6.54 34.51 -11.63
N ALA A 24 6.95 33.45 -10.92
CA ALA A 24 6.65 32.08 -11.32
C ALA A 24 5.14 31.81 -11.34
N TYR A 25 4.42 32.29 -10.33
CA TYR A 25 2.96 32.21 -10.28
C TYR A 25 2.29 32.98 -11.44
N SER A 26 2.69 34.23 -11.67
CA SER A 26 2.13 35.08 -12.73
C SER A 26 2.39 34.53 -14.14
N LEU A 27 3.49 33.79 -14.32
CA LEU A 27 3.86 33.15 -15.58
C LEU A 27 3.29 31.72 -15.71
N GLY A 28 2.47 31.24 -14.77
CA GLY A 28 1.90 29.88 -14.81
C GLY A 28 2.93 28.76 -14.65
N ILE A 29 4.09 29.06 -14.05
CA ILE A 29 5.13 28.08 -13.69
C ILE A 29 4.72 27.34 -12.41
N THR A 30 4.08 28.04 -11.48
CA THR A 30 3.52 27.50 -10.22
C THR A 30 2.06 27.91 -10.09
N ASP A 31 1.25 27.11 -9.39
CA ASP A 31 -0.21 27.30 -9.30
C ASP A 31 -0.66 27.80 -7.91
N LEU A 32 0.28 28.16 -7.05
CA LEU A 32 0.03 28.63 -5.69
C LEU A 32 0.34 30.13 -5.58
N ASP A 33 -0.60 30.93 -5.06
CA ASP A 33 -0.38 32.36 -4.81
C ASP A 33 0.57 32.55 -3.62
N PRO A 34 1.81 33.04 -3.84
CA PRO A 34 2.77 33.21 -2.76
C PRO A 34 2.38 34.30 -1.76
N LEU A 35 1.61 35.31 -2.17
CA LEU A 35 1.22 36.42 -1.29
C LEU A 35 0.15 35.97 -0.29
N ALA A 36 -0.84 35.21 -0.75
CA ALA A 36 -1.90 34.67 0.10
C ALA A 36 -1.34 33.82 1.26
N TYR A 37 -0.29 33.04 1.01
CA TYR A 37 0.32 32.16 2.01
C TYR A 37 1.59 32.72 2.64
N GLY A 38 1.98 33.96 2.34
CA GLY A 38 3.20 34.59 2.89
C GLY A 38 4.48 33.81 2.57
N LEU A 39 4.60 33.31 1.33
CA LEU A 39 5.78 32.63 0.83
C LEU A 39 6.83 33.65 0.37
N LEU A 40 8.11 33.39 0.65
CA LEU A 40 9.18 34.35 0.44
C LEU A 40 10.00 34.06 -0.82
N PHE A 41 10.14 35.06 -1.68
CA PHE A 41 10.96 34.99 -2.90
C PHE A 41 12.45 34.79 -2.58
N GLU A 42 12.98 35.45 -1.55
CA GLU A 42 14.41 35.40 -1.21
C GLU A 42 14.87 34.02 -0.73
N ARG A 43 13.93 33.16 -0.33
CA ARG A 43 14.22 31.75 -0.05
C ARG A 43 14.44 30.96 -1.35
N PHE A 44 13.84 31.38 -2.45
CA PHE A 44 14.07 30.83 -3.79
C PHE A 44 15.35 31.38 -4.39
N LEU A 45 15.39 32.69 -4.63
CA LEU A 45 16.53 33.37 -5.23
C LEU A 45 16.98 34.48 -4.28
N ASN A 46 18.14 34.29 -3.67
CA ASN A 46 18.68 35.24 -2.72
C ASN A 46 19.49 36.32 -3.47
N PRO A 47 19.05 37.60 -3.47
CA PRO A 47 19.74 38.67 -4.20
C PRO A 47 21.15 38.97 -3.66
N ALA A 48 21.45 38.59 -2.41
CA ALA A 48 22.77 38.75 -1.82
C ALA A 48 23.77 37.66 -2.27
N ARG A 49 23.32 36.64 -3.01
CA ARG A 49 24.15 35.51 -3.45
C ARG A 49 23.97 35.20 -4.93
N VAL A 50 25.07 35.16 -5.66
CA VAL A 50 25.10 34.62 -7.02
C VAL A 50 25.12 33.10 -6.94
N SER A 51 23.95 32.47 -7.06
CA SER A 51 23.81 31.03 -7.27
C SER A 51 22.72 30.77 -8.29
N MET A 52 22.92 29.78 -9.16
CA MET A 52 21.87 29.29 -10.06
C MET A 52 20.65 28.85 -9.23
N PRO A 53 19.42 29.25 -9.61
CA PRO A 53 18.21 28.71 -8.99
C PRO A 53 18.01 27.25 -9.40
N ASP A 54 17.70 26.39 -8.43
CA ASP A 54 17.22 25.03 -8.68
C ASP A 54 15.69 25.07 -8.75
N PHE A 55 15.11 24.62 -9.86
CA PHE A 55 13.66 24.64 -10.08
C PHE A 55 13.15 23.21 -10.33
N ASP A 56 12.61 22.61 -9.27
CA ASP A 56 12.02 21.27 -9.32
C ASP A 56 10.57 21.35 -9.82
N ILE A 57 10.20 20.47 -10.75
CA ILE A 57 8.86 20.41 -11.32
C ILE A 57 8.35 18.98 -11.27
N ASP A 58 7.16 18.82 -10.68
CA ASP A 58 6.44 17.55 -10.68
C ASP A 58 5.54 17.46 -11.92
N PHE A 59 5.69 16.39 -12.69
CA PHE A 59 4.82 16.00 -13.80
C PHE A 59 4.09 14.71 -13.45
N CYS A 60 2.97 14.41 -14.11
CA CYS A 60 2.42 13.06 -14.02
C CYS A 60 3.45 12.01 -14.50
N GLN A 61 3.43 10.84 -13.88
CA GLN A 61 4.39 9.78 -14.15
C GLN A 61 4.36 9.35 -15.63
N ASP A 62 3.16 9.19 -16.19
CA ASP A 62 2.95 8.67 -17.55
C ASP A 62 3.30 9.72 -18.63
N GLY A 63 3.18 11.02 -18.31
CA GLY A 63 3.44 12.11 -19.24
C GLY A 63 4.86 12.68 -19.18
N ARG A 64 5.66 12.32 -18.17
CA ARG A 64 7.02 12.81 -17.95
C ARG A 64 7.91 12.63 -19.18
N ASP A 65 7.92 11.45 -19.78
CA ASP A 65 8.81 11.14 -20.90
C ASP A 65 8.45 11.96 -22.15
N ARG A 66 7.17 12.29 -22.34
CA ARG A 66 6.72 13.21 -23.41
C ARG A 66 7.28 14.61 -23.22
N VAL A 67 7.44 15.07 -21.98
CA VAL A 67 8.05 16.38 -21.66
C VAL A 67 9.55 16.36 -21.96
N ILE A 68 10.24 15.28 -21.57
CA ILE A 68 11.67 15.12 -21.87
C ILE A 68 11.89 15.12 -23.39
N GLU A 69 11.06 14.40 -24.12
CA GLU A 69 11.12 14.35 -25.59
C GLU A 69 10.83 15.71 -26.22
N TYR A 70 9.87 16.47 -25.70
CA TYR A 70 9.63 17.85 -26.13
C TYR A 70 10.86 18.74 -25.92
N VAL A 71 11.51 18.65 -24.75
CA VAL A 71 12.72 19.43 -24.45
C VAL A 71 13.88 19.03 -25.38
N LYS A 72 14.08 17.73 -25.62
CA LYS A 72 15.06 17.22 -26.59
C LYS A 72 14.81 17.78 -28.01
N ARG A 73 13.55 17.79 -28.47
CA ARG A 73 13.20 18.37 -29.78
C ARG A 73 13.39 19.88 -29.84
N ARG A 74 13.08 20.58 -28.74
CA ARG A 74 13.10 22.05 -28.68
C ARG A 74 14.51 22.62 -28.66
N TYR A 75 15.41 22.01 -27.89
CA TYR A 75 16.78 22.50 -27.68
C TYR A 75 17.85 21.68 -28.42
N GLY A 76 17.48 20.53 -29.00
CA GLY A 76 18.36 19.62 -29.72
C GLY A 76 18.80 18.44 -28.86
N ALA A 77 18.73 17.23 -29.42
CA ALA A 77 19.09 15.99 -28.72
C ALA A 77 20.56 15.94 -28.26
N HIS A 78 21.44 16.75 -28.86
CA HIS A 78 22.85 16.86 -28.49
C HIS A 78 23.09 17.81 -27.29
N ALA A 79 22.11 18.63 -26.93
CA ALA A 79 22.18 19.61 -25.84
C ALA A 79 21.39 19.19 -24.60
N VAL A 80 20.59 18.11 -24.69
CA VAL A 80 19.69 17.64 -23.63
C VAL A 80 19.96 16.18 -23.31
N SER A 81 20.22 15.89 -22.04
CA SER A 81 20.50 14.54 -21.54
C SER A 81 19.97 14.37 -20.13
N GLN A 82 19.77 13.12 -19.71
CA GLN A 82 19.54 12.82 -18.31
C GLN A 82 20.87 12.70 -17.55
N ILE A 83 20.81 12.72 -16.22
CA ILE A 83 21.96 12.60 -15.33
C ILE A 83 22.15 11.13 -14.94
N ALA A 84 23.39 10.62 -14.89
CA ALA A 84 23.63 9.30 -14.32
C ALA A 84 23.45 9.30 -12.79
N THR A 85 23.05 8.15 -12.27
CA THR A 85 23.13 7.85 -10.84
C THR A 85 24.02 6.65 -10.64
N PHE A 86 24.80 6.68 -9.57
CA PHE A 86 25.67 5.56 -9.21
C PHE A 86 25.01 4.80 -8.07
N GLY A 87 24.52 3.59 -8.39
CA GLY A 87 24.00 2.69 -7.37
C GLY A 87 25.17 2.17 -6.55
N THR A 88 25.19 2.46 -5.25
CA THR A 88 26.21 1.96 -4.33
C THR A 88 25.75 0.68 -3.62
N MET A 89 26.70 -0.11 -3.14
CA MET A 89 26.45 -1.31 -2.36
C MET A 89 25.96 -0.95 -0.95
N ALA A 90 24.65 -0.82 -0.79
CA ALA A 90 24.00 -0.60 0.51
C ALA A 90 24.09 -1.84 1.42
N ALA A 91 24.09 -1.63 2.74
CA ALA A 91 24.32 -2.67 3.76
C ALA A 91 23.54 -3.99 3.54
N LYS A 92 22.24 -3.93 3.21
CA LYS A 92 21.45 -5.15 2.92
C LYS A 92 21.77 -5.79 1.58
N ALA A 93 22.02 -4.96 0.56
CA ALA A 93 22.28 -5.43 -0.79
C ALA A 93 23.65 -6.11 -0.86
N VAL A 94 24.67 -5.54 -0.21
CA VAL A 94 26.02 -6.10 -0.18
C VAL A 94 26.05 -7.48 0.48
N ILE A 95 25.30 -7.68 1.58
CA ILE A 95 25.17 -9.01 2.21
C ILE A 95 24.58 -10.04 1.24
N ARG A 96 23.51 -9.67 0.53
CA ARG A 96 22.85 -10.58 -0.42
C ARG A 96 23.72 -10.90 -1.62
N ASP A 97 24.47 -9.92 -2.13
CA ASP A 97 25.36 -10.11 -3.26
C ASP A 97 26.56 -10.98 -2.89
N VAL A 98 27.21 -10.70 -1.75
CA VAL A 98 28.33 -11.52 -1.26
C VAL A 98 27.86 -12.95 -0.97
N GLY A 99 26.71 -13.12 -0.29
CA GLY A 99 26.16 -14.45 -0.02
C GLY A 99 25.86 -15.25 -1.29
N ARG A 100 25.42 -14.60 -2.37
CA ARG A 100 25.24 -15.25 -3.67
C ARG A 100 26.56 -15.70 -4.28
N VAL A 101 27.62 -14.89 -4.17
CA VAL A 101 28.96 -15.23 -4.69
C VAL A 101 29.59 -16.38 -3.90
N LEU A 102 29.35 -16.43 -2.59
CA LEU A 102 29.77 -17.53 -1.71
C LEU A 102 28.87 -18.78 -1.83
N ASP A 103 27.90 -18.79 -2.75
CA ASP A 103 26.93 -19.87 -2.97
C ASP A 103 26.15 -20.30 -1.72
N LEU A 104 25.88 -19.34 -0.82
CA LEU A 104 25.08 -19.60 0.37
C LEU A 104 23.59 -19.69 0.02
N PRO A 105 22.82 -20.56 0.70
CA PRO A 105 21.38 -20.68 0.46
C PRO A 105 20.64 -19.34 0.62
N PHE A 106 19.87 -18.94 -0.40
CA PHE A 106 19.16 -17.64 -0.44
C PHE A 106 18.36 -17.34 0.83
N ASN A 107 17.65 -18.34 1.38
CA ASN A 107 16.84 -18.17 2.57
C ASN A 107 17.66 -17.81 3.81
N VAL A 108 18.86 -18.36 3.95
CA VAL A 108 19.76 -18.07 5.08
C VAL A 108 20.27 -16.63 4.98
N VAL A 109 20.75 -16.24 3.80
CA VAL A 109 21.27 -14.90 3.52
C VAL A 109 20.18 -13.84 3.65
N ASP A 110 18.97 -14.09 3.13
CA ASP A 110 17.86 -13.14 3.22
C ASP A 110 17.38 -12.95 4.66
N GLN A 111 17.32 -14.03 5.46
CA GLN A 111 17.00 -13.93 6.89
C GLN A 111 18.06 -13.11 7.64
N PHE A 112 19.34 -13.28 7.31
CA PHE A 112 20.42 -12.51 7.93
C PHE A 112 20.39 -11.03 7.50
N ALA A 113 20.22 -10.75 6.21
CA ALA A 113 20.11 -9.38 5.67
C ALA A 113 18.91 -8.62 6.27
N LYS A 114 17.83 -9.32 6.62
CA LYS A 114 16.65 -8.73 7.28
C LYS A 114 16.92 -8.25 8.72
N LEU A 115 17.99 -8.71 9.36
CA LEU A 115 18.39 -8.23 10.69
C LEU A 115 18.94 -6.79 10.65
N ILE A 116 19.46 -6.33 9.51
CA ILE A 116 19.93 -4.95 9.39
C ILE A 116 18.74 -3.99 9.56
N PRO A 117 18.81 -3.00 10.47
CA PRO A 117 17.73 -2.02 10.65
C PRO A 117 17.52 -1.15 9.41
N ASN A 118 16.28 -0.69 9.20
CA ASN A 118 15.90 0.17 8.08
C ASN A 118 16.02 1.66 8.45
N ASP A 119 17.24 2.12 8.75
CA ASP A 119 17.49 3.54 9.04
C ASP A 119 18.19 4.25 7.88
N LEU A 120 17.99 5.57 7.79
CA LEU A 120 18.70 6.41 6.84
C LEU A 120 20.22 6.35 7.13
N HIS A 121 21.02 6.15 6.08
CA HIS A 121 22.49 6.04 6.18
C HIS A 121 22.95 4.95 7.17
N MET A 122 22.19 3.85 7.25
CA MET A 122 22.61 2.64 7.96
C MET A 122 23.84 2.03 7.30
N THR A 123 24.82 1.64 8.11
CA THR A 123 26.03 0.94 7.69
C THR A 123 26.14 -0.39 8.43
N LEU A 124 26.93 -1.33 7.93
CA LEU A 124 27.18 -2.60 8.60
C LEU A 124 27.71 -2.40 10.02
N ALA A 125 28.64 -1.45 10.22
CA ALA A 125 29.16 -1.10 11.53
C ALA A 125 28.05 -0.64 12.51
N LYS A 126 27.16 0.26 12.06
CA LYS A 126 26.02 0.73 12.88
C LYS A 126 25.03 -0.40 13.15
N ALA A 127 24.75 -1.23 12.15
CA ALA A 127 23.82 -2.35 12.27
C ALA A 127 24.28 -3.36 13.33
N ARG A 128 25.59 -3.66 13.35
CA ARG A 128 26.20 -4.54 14.36
C ARG A 128 26.06 -4.00 15.79
N THR A 129 26.11 -2.69 15.98
CA THR A 129 25.87 -2.07 17.30
C THR A 129 24.39 -2.02 17.67
N ALA A 130 23.51 -1.82 16.68
CA ALA A 130 22.07 -1.67 16.89
C ALA A 130 21.33 -3.00 17.11
N GLU A 131 21.78 -4.09 16.49
CA GLU A 131 21.13 -5.42 16.57
C GLU A 131 22.11 -6.49 17.10
N PRO A 132 22.01 -6.86 18.40
CA PRO A 132 22.90 -7.84 19.02
C PRO A 132 22.87 -9.23 18.37
N LEU A 133 21.75 -9.63 17.76
CA LEU A 133 21.63 -10.95 17.10
C LEU A 133 22.60 -11.09 15.92
N ILE A 134 23.00 -9.98 15.29
CA ILE A 134 24.02 -10.00 14.23
C ILE A 134 25.34 -10.51 14.81
N ALA A 135 25.80 -9.95 15.93
CA ALA A 135 27.06 -10.36 16.56
C ALA A 135 27.02 -11.82 16.99
N GLU A 136 25.91 -12.27 17.59
CA GLU A 136 25.73 -13.66 18.02
C GLU A 136 25.83 -14.65 16.85
N ARG A 137 25.18 -14.35 15.72
CA ARG A 137 25.22 -15.22 14.54
C ARG A 137 26.59 -15.25 13.88
N LEU A 138 27.32 -14.13 13.84
CA LEU A 138 28.70 -14.07 13.32
C LEU A 138 29.69 -14.86 14.18
N GLU A 139 29.43 -15.00 15.48
CA GLU A 139 30.23 -15.85 16.37
C GLU A 139 29.94 -17.33 16.14
N LYS A 140 28.66 -17.71 15.96
CA LYS A 140 28.23 -19.11 15.82
C LYS A 140 28.40 -19.70 14.42
N GLU A 141 28.22 -18.89 13.38
CA GLU A 141 28.18 -19.33 11.98
C GLU A 141 29.42 -18.78 11.24
N GLU A 142 30.38 -19.66 10.92
CA GLU A 142 31.64 -19.28 10.26
C GLU A 142 31.41 -18.69 8.86
N GLU A 143 30.49 -19.27 8.09
CA GLU A 143 30.10 -18.81 6.75
C GLU A 143 29.59 -17.35 6.77
N LEU A 144 28.83 -16.97 7.80
CA LEU A 144 28.34 -15.59 7.94
C LEU A 144 29.45 -14.63 8.35
N ARG A 145 30.45 -15.10 9.10
CA ARG A 145 31.61 -14.30 9.49
C ARG A 145 32.46 -13.94 8.28
N GLU A 146 32.72 -14.90 7.40
CA GLU A 146 33.41 -14.68 6.14
C GLU A 146 32.63 -13.71 5.25
N LEU A 147 31.32 -13.94 5.10
CA LEU A 147 30.43 -13.04 4.37
C LEU A 147 30.52 -11.61 4.89
N TRP A 148 30.45 -11.42 6.21
CA TRP A 148 30.47 -10.09 6.83
C TRP A 148 31.78 -9.36 6.59
N ALA A 149 32.91 -10.05 6.75
CA ALA A 149 34.23 -9.46 6.52
C ALA A 149 34.43 -8.98 5.08
N LEU A 150 33.89 -9.72 4.11
CA LEU A 150 33.88 -9.30 2.70
C LEU A 150 32.90 -8.15 2.45
N ALA A 151 31.70 -8.22 3.04
CA ALA A 151 30.68 -7.20 2.89
C ALA A 151 31.12 -5.83 3.44
N GLU A 152 31.83 -5.78 4.58
CA GLU A 152 32.40 -4.54 5.14
C GLU A 152 33.39 -3.85 4.19
N ARG A 153 34.15 -4.62 3.41
CA ARG A 153 35.11 -4.08 2.44
C ARG A 153 34.45 -3.57 1.15
N LEU A 154 33.26 -4.08 0.84
CA LEU A 154 32.52 -3.76 -0.38
C LEU A 154 31.43 -2.71 -0.14
N GLU A 155 31.02 -2.47 1.11
CA GLU A 155 30.03 -1.46 1.47
C GLU A 155 30.40 -0.08 0.90
N GLY A 156 29.45 0.57 0.24
CA GLY A 156 29.62 1.91 -0.33
C GLY A 156 30.33 1.96 -1.68
N LEU A 157 30.89 0.84 -2.18
CA LEU A 157 31.44 0.79 -3.54
C LEU A 157 30.33 0.96 -4.60
N THR A 158 30.70 1.56 -5.73
CA THR A 158 29.78 1.73 -6.87
C THR A 158 29.56 0.38 -7.56
N ARG A 159 28.30 0.00 -7.72
CA ARG A 159 27.85 -1.27 -8.29
C ARG A 159 27.45 -1.16 -9.76
N ASN A 160 26.64 -0.15 -10.08
CA ASN A 160 26.04 0.00 -11.40
C ASN A 160 25.76 1.46 -11.74
N VAL A 161 25.73 1.73 -13.04
CA VAL A 161 25.28 3.01 -13.58
C VAL A 161 23.78 2.92 -13.81
N GLY A 162 23.05 3.82 -13.17
CA GLY A 162 21.63 4.04 -13.35
C GLY A 162 21.37 5.42 -13.97
N MET A 163 20.08 5.73 -14.13
CA MET A 163 19.60 7.01 -14.63
C MET A 163 18.87 7.75 -13.51
N HIS A 164 19.12 9.04 -13.35
CA HIS A 164 18.44 9.86 -12.34
C HIS A 164 16.93 9.93 -12.65
N ALA A 165 16.12 9.55 -11.68
CA ALA A 165 14.66 9.47 -11.82
C ALA A 165 13.99 10.83 -12.12
N GLY A 166 14.69 11.96 -11.90
CA GLY A 166 14.20 13.29 -12.24
C GLY A 166 15.15 14.15 -13.08
N GLY A 167 16.42 13.80 -13.17
CA GLY A 167 17.47 14.77 -13.48
C GLY A 167 17.64 14.95 -14.97
N VAL A 168 17.39 16.16 -15.47
CA VAL A 168 17.53 16.55 -16.87
C VAL A 168 18.48 17.73 -16.96
N LEU A 169 19.42 17.63 -17.89
CA LEU A 169 20.43 18.64 -18.18
C LEU A 169 20.07 19.34 -19.48
N ILE A 170 20.24 20.66 -19.50
CA ILE A 170 20.11 21.47 -20.70
C ILE A 170 21.38 22.31 -20.82
N ALA A 171 22.23 21.97 -21.79
CA ALA A 171 23.45 22.69 -22.09
C ALA A 171 23.18 23.81 -23.13
N PRO A 172 23.98 24.89 -23.12
CA PRO A 172 23.89 25.93 -24.16
C PRO A 172 24.43 25.47 -25.53
N GLY A 173 25.17 24.36 -25.56
CA GLY A 173 25.79 23.77 -26.76
C GLY A 173 25.76 22.24 -26.70
N ARG A 174 26.77 21.58 -27.29
CA ARG A 174 26.84 20.11 -27.25
C ARG A 174 27.26 19.65 -25.86
N LEU A 175 26.54 18.69 -25.29
CA LEU A 175 26.87 18.14 -23.97
C LEU A 175 28.30 17.59 -23.90
N THR A 176 28.80 17.01 -24.99
CA THR A 176 30.17 16.48 -25.09
C THR A 176 31.26 17.55 -24.95
N GLU A 177 30.92 18.84 -25.03
CA GLU A 177 31.86 19.94 -24.76
C GLU A 177 32.02 20.19 -23.25
N PHE A 178 31.09 19.68 -22.43
CA PHE A 178 31.05 19.91 -20.98
C PHE A 178 31.29 18.62 -20.18
N CYS A 179 30.69 17.49 -20.59
CA CYS A 179 30.84 16.21 -19.90
C CYS A 179 30.82 15.02 -20.87
N PRO A 180 31.48 13.89 -20.51
CA PRO A 180 31.35 12.66 -21.27
C PRO A 180 29.97 12.04 -21.08
N LEU A 181 29.48 11.36 -22.13
CA LEU A 181 28.19 10.69 -22.13
C LEU A 181 28.37 9.16 -22.00
N TYR A 182 27.43 8.50 -21.36
CA TYR A 182 27.30 7.06 -21.26
C TYR A 182 25.99 6.63 -21.93
N SER A 183 26.02 5.51 -22.65
CA SER A 183 24.78 4.88 -23.13
C SER A 183 24.93 3.37 -23.16
N ALA A 184 23.95 2.68 -22.56
CA ALA A 184 23.83 1.23 -22.63
C ALA A 184 23.05 0.75 -23.88
N ALA A 185 22.09 1.55 -24.37
CA ALA A 185 21.12 1.15 -25.40
C ALA A 185 21.19 1.99 -26.70
N GLY A 186 22.28 2.73 -26.90
CA GLY A 186 22.53 3.57 -28.08
C GLY A 186 22.35 5.08 -27.85
N PRO A 187 22.74 5.93 -28.83
CA PRO A 187 22.94 7.37 -28.61
C PRO A 187 21.72 8.14 -28.08
N GLU A 188 20.51 7.68 -28.38
CA GLU A 188 19.26 8.36 -27.98
C GLU A 188 18.96 8.30 -26.47
N SER A 189 19.56 7.32 -25.77
CA SER A 189 19.47 7.10 -24.32
C SER A 189 20.73 7.53 -23.58
N ALA A 190 21.52 8.42 -24.19
CA ALA A 190 22.72 8.94 -23.56
C ALA A 190 22.39 9.68 -22.24
N VAL A 191 23.18 9.39 -21.22
CA VAL A 191 23.18 10.06 -19.91
C VAL A 191 24.55 10.68 -19.65
N SER A 192 24.62 11.74 -18.86
CA SER A 192 25.90 12.29 -18.38
C SER A 192 26.64 11.25 -17.55
N GLN A 193 27.95 11.08 -17.73
CA GLN A 193 28.77 10.25 -16.83
C GLN A 193 29.02 10.92 -15.48
N PHE A 194 28.83 12.23 -15.36
CA PHE A 194 28.89 12.93 -14.08
C PHE A 194 27.56 12.78 -13.34
N ASP A 195 27.66 12.69 -12.02
CA ASP A 195 26.51 12.66 -11.13
C ASP A 195 25.90 14.06 -10.93
N LYS A 196 24.92 14.16 -10.03
CA LYS A 196 24.23 15.43 -9.75
C LYS A 196 25.20 16.54 -9.34
N ASP A 197 26.10 16.26 -8.41
CA ASP A 197 26.93 17.29 -7.77
C ASP A 197 28.06 17.71 -8.71
N ASP A 198 28.64 16.76 -9.44
CA ASP A 198 29.67 17.02 -10.44
C ASP A 198 29.14 17.86 -11.61
N VAL A 199 27.90 17.61 -12.06
CA VAL A 199 27.28 18.38 -13.14
C VAL A 199 27.00 19.83 -12.72
N GLU A 200 26.55 20.04 -11.48
CA GLU A 200 26.33 21.39 -10.94
C GLU A 200 27.67 22.13 -10.79
N ALA A 201 28.74 21.42 -10.37
CA ALA A 201 30.07 22.00 -10.20
C ALA A 201 30.69 22.50 -11.52
N ILE A 202 30.40 21.85 -12.65
CA ILE A 202 30.84 22.31 -13.98
C ILE A 202 29.93 23.40 -14.59
N GLY A 203 28.92 23.84 -13.85
CA GLY A 203 28.08 24.99 -14.21
C GLY A 203 26.94 24.69 -15.20
N LEU A 204 26.60 23.42 -15.44
CA LEU A 204 25.42 23.08 -16.24
C LEU A 204 24.15 23.26 -15.41
N VAL A 205 23.10 23.78 -16.06
CA VAL A 205 21.80 23.96 -15.41
C VAL A 205 21.09 22.61 -15.37
N LYS A 206 20.76 22.19 -14.15
CA LYS A 206 19.96 21.01 -13.86
C LYS A 206 18.51 21.39 -13.66
N PHE A 207 17.62 20.56 -14.22
CA PHE A 207 16.20 20.56 -13.92
C PHE A 207 15.79 19.20 -13.39
N ASP A 208 14.93 19.19 -12.39
CA ASP A 208 14.35 17.96 -11.85
C ASP A 208 12.90 17.82 -12.33
N PHE A 209 12.71 16.96 -13.33
CA PHE A 209 11.40 16.56 -13.86
C PHE A 209 10.98 15.26 -13.16
N LEU A 210 10.28 15.36 -12.04
CA LEU A 210 9.85 14.17 -11.30
C LEU A 210 8.51 13.66 -11.82
N GLY A 211 8.39 12.33 -11.89
CA GLY A 211 7.11 11.67 -12.10
C GLY A 211 6.40 11.52 -10.76
N LEU A 212 5.38 12.33 -10.50
CA LEU A 212 4.52 12.22 -9.33
C LEU A 212 3.26 11.43 -9.69
N ARG A 213 3.19 10.20 -9.19
CA ARG A 213 2.07 9.27 -9.39
C ARG A 213 0.71 9.88 -9.04
N THR A 214 0.65 10.66 -7.96
CA THR A 214 -0.57 11.35 -7.53
C THR A 214 -1.17 12.24 -8.63
N LEU A 215 -0.34 12.89 -9.46
CA LEU A 215 -0.85 13.70 -10.57
C LEU A 215 -1.45 12.85 -11.68
N THR A 216 -0.93 11.64 -11.90
CA THR A 216 -1.56 10.65 -12.79
C THR A 216 -2.93 10.24 -12.25
N ILE A 217 -3.01 9.91 -10.95
CA ILE A 217 -4.26 9.51 -10.30
C ILE A 217 -5.31 10.62 -10.37
N LEU A 218 -4.93 11.87 -10.07
CA LEU A 218 -5.83 13.02 -10.13
C LEU A 218 -6.38 13.23 -11.55
N ALA A 219 -5.53 13.15 -12.58
CA ALA A 219 -5.95 13.34 -13.96
C ALA A 219 -6.87 12.22 -14.45
N GLU A 220 -6.53 10.96 -14.13
CA GLU A 220 -7.37 9.81 -14.46
C GLU A 220 -8.71 9.87 -13.73
N ALA A 221 -8.73 10.24 -12.45
CA ALA A 221 -9.97 10.40 -11.70
C ALA A 221 -10.89 11.49 -12.29
N VAL A 222 -10.34 12.60 -12.78
CA VAL A 222 -11.11 13.64 -13.47
C VAL A 222 -11.71 13.11 -14.78
N GLU A 223 -10.93 12.42 -15.60
CA GLU A 223 -11.42 11.81 -16.85
C GLU A 223 -12.50 10.75 -16.58
N LEU A 224 -12.33 9.93 -15.54
CA LEU A 224 -13.30 8.92 -15.14
C LEU A 224 -14.61 9.57 -14.63
N ALA A 225 -14.51 10.60 -13.79
CA ALA A 225 -15.67 11.36 -13.31
C ALA A 225 -16.42 12.02 -14.47
N ARG A 226 -15.70 12.62 -15.42
CA ARG A 226 -16.28 13.17 -16.65
C ARG A 226 -17.04 12.12 -17.44
N ARG A 227 -16.44 10.94 -17.63
CA ARG A 227 -17.02 9.85 -18.44
C ARG A 227 -18.28 9.25 -17.80
N VAL A 228 -18.30 9.11 -16.49
CA VAL A 228 -19.35 8.37 -15.76
C VAL A 228 -20.43 9.27 -15.20
N GLU A 229 -20.06 10.46 -14.71
CA GLU A 229 -20.98 11.40 -14.06
C GLU A 229 -21.32 12.60 -14.98
N GLY A 230 -20.60 12.78 -16.09
CA GLY A 230 -20.84 13.88 -17.03
C GLY A 230 -20.40 15.25 -16.52
N VAL A 231 -19.54 15.30 -15.50
CA VAL A 231 -19.06 16.53 -14.85
C VAL A 231 -17.71 16.98 -15.41
N GLU A 232 -17.57 18.28 -15.65
CA GLU A 232 -16.28 18.88 -16.00
C GLU A 232 -15.64 19.43 -14.72
N ILE A 233 -14.48 18.88 -14.33
CA ILE A 233 -13.77 19.26 -13.12
C ILE A 233 -12.48 20.00 -13.50
N ASP A 234 -12.36 21.24 -13.04
CA ASP A 234 -11.10 21.99 -13.08
C ASP A 234 -10.46 21.99 -11.68
N LEU A 235 -9.45 21.14 -11.49
CA LEU A 235 -8.74 20.99 -10.21
C LEU A 235 -8.01 22.28 -9.77
N GLU A 236 -7.70 23.20 -10.69
CA GLU A 236 -7.05 24.47 -10.36
C GLU A 236 -8.04 25.44 -9.70
N ARG A 237 -9.34 25.27 -9.92
CA ARG A 237 -10.41 26.15 -9.42
C ARG A 237 -11.23 25.58 -8.27
N VAL A 238 -10.85 24.40 -7.78
CA VAL A 238 -11.52 23.78 -6.63
C VAL A 238 -11.43 24.72 -5.40
N PRO A 239 -12.55 25.04 -4.74
CA PRO A 239 -12.55 25.88 -3.54
C PRO A 239 -11.80 25.19 -2.41
N LEU A 240 -11.00 25.94 -1.65
CA LEU A 240 -10.15 25.41 -0.56
C LEU A 240 -10.82 25.47 0.82
N ASP A 241 -12.08 25.89 0.88
CA ASP A 241 -12.88 26.07 2.09
C ASP A 241 -14.10 25.12 2.16
N ASP A 242 -14.09 24.05 1.36
CA ASP A 242 -15.15 23.04 1.36
C ASP A 242 -15.26 22.32 2.70
N ALA A 243 -16.33 22.62 3.45
CA ALA A 243 -16.58 22.07 4.76
C ALA A 243 -16.73 20.54 4.76
N GLU A 244 -17.31 19.96 3.70
CA GLU A 244 -17.49 18.51 3.64
C GLU A 244 -16.16 17.77 3.54
N VAL A 245 -15.19 18.33 2.80
CA VAL A 245 -13.85 17.74 2.67
C VAL A 245 -13.15 17.74 4.04
N TYR A 246 -13.21 18.84 4.78
CA TYR A 246 -12.64 18.89 6.12
C TYR A 246 -13.33 17.94 7.09
N GLU A 247 -14.66 17.85 7.08
CA GLU A 247 -15.41 16.97 7.98
C GLU A 247 -15.24 15.49 7.64
N LYS A 248 -15.59 15.10 6.41
CA LYS A 248 -15.70 13.69 5.98
C LYS A 248 -14.35 13.03 5.72
N ILE A 249 -13.34 13.80 5.33
CA ILE A 249 -12.02 13.25 4.98
C ILE A 249 -10.99 13.50 6.08
N PHE A 250 -10.72 14.76 6.41
CA PHE A 250 -9.64 15.09 7.33
C PHE A 250 -10.02 14.87 8.81
N ARG A 251 -11.11 15.44 9.30
CA ARG A 251 -11.55 15.32 10.72
C ARG A 251 -11.97 13.90 11.08
N ALA A 252 -12.59 13.18 10.14
CA ALA A 252 -12.91 11.76 10.28
C ALA A 252 -11.70 10.83 10.07
N ALA A 253 -10.52 11.37 9.71
CA ALA A 253 -9.31 10.62 9.38
C ALA A 253 -9.49 9.54 8.29
N ASN A 254 -10.42 9.76 7.36
CA ASN A 254 -10.65 8.95 6.18
C ASN A 254 -9.66 9.31 5.05
N THR A 255 -8.37 9.33 5.40
CA THR A 255 -7.29 9.80 4.53
C THR A 255 -6.49 8.69 3.86
N THR A 256 -7.02 7.47 3.78
CA THR A 256 -6.44 6.44 2.91
C THR A 256 -6.41 6.93 1.47
N ALA A 257 -5.30 6.74 0.75
CA ALA A 257 -5.04 7.29 -0.59
C ALA A 257 -4.99 8.83 -0.69
N VAL A 258 -5.14 9.56 0.42
CA VAL A 258 -5.00 11.03 0.42
C VAL A 258 -3.53 11.38 0.60
N PHE A 259 -2.94 11.93 -0.45
CA PHE A 259 -1.50 12.16 -0.57
C PHE A 259 -0.89 12.81 0.69
N GLN A 260 0.19 12.22 1.22
CA GLN A 260 0.91 12.60 2.45
C GLN A 260 0.16 12.44 3.78
N PHE A 261 -1.13 12.12 3.78
CA PHE A 261 -1.94 11.97 5.01
C PHE A 261 -2.36 10.53 5.33
N GLU A 262 -1.68 9.53 4.77
CA GLU A 262 -2.15 8.14 4.76
C GLU A 262 -1.72 7.33 6.00
N SER A 263 -0.59 7.69 6.62
CA SER A 263 0.01 6.91 7.70
C SER A 263 -0.88 6.87 8.95
N ARG A 264 -0.86 5.74 9.68
CA ARG A 264 -1.68 5.53 10.88
C ARG A 264 -1.54 6.67 11.91
N GLY A 265 -0.30 7.05 12.25
CA GLY A 265 -0.13 8.11 13.25
C GLY A 265 -0.47 9.51 12.72
N MET A 266 -0.44 9.75 11.40
CA MET A 266 -1.00 10.99 10.82
C MET A 266 -2.53 10.99 10.92
N LYS A 267 -3.19 9.87 10.67
CA LYS A 267 -4.64 9.70 10.87
C LYS A 267 -5.03 9.99 12.33
N ASP A 268 -4.33 9.39 13.27
CA ASP A 268 -4.55 9.62 14.71
C ASP A 268 -4.38 11.11 15.07
N MET A 269 -3.39 11.77 14.47
CA MET A 269 -3.20 13.21 14.65
C MET A 269 -4.36 14.02 14.09
N LEU A 270 -4.86 13.70 12.89
CA LEU A 270 -5.96 14.45 12.26
C LEU A 270 -7.23 14.44 13.11
N VAL A 271 -7.57 13.29 13.74
CA VAL A 271 -8.71 13.18 14.67
C VAL A 271 -8.54 14.14 15.86
N GLN A 272 -7.32 14.28 16.38
CA GLN A 272 -7.03 15.18 17.49
C GLN A 272 -6.99 16.64 17.04
N ALA A 273 -6.42 16.90 15.86
CA ALA A 273 -6.15 18.24 15.35
C ALA A 273 -7.42 18.94 14.86
N LYS A 274 -8.33 18.18 14.25
CA LYS A 274 -9.57 18.65 13.64
C LYS A 274 -9.36 19.84 12.70
N PRO A 275 -8.53 19.69 11.63
CA PRO A 275 -8.21 20.79 10.74
C PRO A 275 -9.47 21.42 10.13
N ALA A 276 -9.46 22.74 9.95
CA ALA A 276 -10.58 23.53 9.45
C ALA A 276 -10.27 24.30 8.16
N CYS A 277 -8.99 24.47 7.85
CA CYS A 277 -8.53 25.21 6.67
C CYS A 277 -7.23 24.61 6.12
N ILE A 278 -6.80 25.08 4.95
CA ILE A 278 -5.62 24.57 4.26
C ILE A 278 -4.34 24.84 5.08
N GLU A 279 -4.26 25.97 5.79
CA GLU A 279 -3.11 26.32 6.63
C GLU A 279 -2.87 25.31 7.75
N ASP A 280 -3.94 24.71 8.30
CA ASP A 280 -3.81 23.63 9.27
C ASP A 280 -3.13 22.42 8.60
N LEU A 281 -3.55 22.04 7.38
CA LEU A 281 -2.92 20.94 6.64
C LEU A 281 -1.44 21.23 6.32
N ILE A 282 -1.10 22.48 5.97
CA ILE A 282 0.29 22.89 5.73
C ILE A 282 1.13 22.72 7.00
N ALA A 283 0.59 23.11 8.16
CA ALA A 283 1.27 23.00 9.43
C ALA A 283 1.46 21.53 9.86
N LEU A 284 0.41 20.72 9.77
CA LEU A 284 0.47 19.30 10.15
C LEU A 284 1.47 18.53 9.28
N ASN A 285 1.49 18.81 7.98
CA ASN A 285 2.45 18.22 7.05
C ASN A 285 3.91 18.60 7.37
N ALA A 286 4.14 19.84 7.83
CA ALA A 286 5.46 20.29 8.27
C ALA A 286 5.89 19.73 9.64
N LEU A 287 4.94 19.52 10.55
CA LEU A 287 5.18 19.09 11.93
C LEU A 287 5.31 17.57 12.09
N TYR A 288 4.66 16.76 11.25
CA TYR A 288 4.65 15.30 11.41
C TYR A 288 5.94 14.63 10.91
N ARG A 289 7.04 14.89 11.63
CA ARG A 289 8.35 14.28 11.38
C ARG A 289 9.15 14.14 12.67
N PRO A 290 10.10 13.19 12.75
CA PRO A 290 10.97 13.05 13.92
C PRO A 290 11.64 14.37 14.31
N GLY A 291 11.49 14.77 15.58
CA GLY A 291 11.91 16.08 16.09
C GLY A 291 10.72 17.00 16.42
N PRO A 292 10.13 17.71 15.44
CA PRO A 292 9.04 18.67 15.69
C PRO A 292 7.71 18.02 16.12
N MET A 293 7.57 16.69 16.05
CA MET A 293 6.37 16.01 16.56
C MET A 293 6.07 16.34 18.04
N GLU A 294 7.08 16.64 18.85
CA GLU A 294 6.93 17.05 20.26
C GLU A 294 6.14 18.37 20.41
N LEU A 295 6.09 19.19 19.37
CA LEU A 295 5.41 20.48 19.37
C LEU A 295 3.92 20.37 19.02
N ILE A 296 3.51 19.26 18.40
CA ILE A 296 2.14 19.04 17.96
C ILE A 296 1.15 19.21 19.13
N PRO A 297 1.35 18.62 20.33
CA PRO A 297 0.41 18.79 21.43
C PRO A 297 0.16 20.26 21.81
N SER A 298 1.22 21.08 21.89
CA SER A 298 1.07 22.50 22.21
C SER A 298 0.44 23.28 21.05
N TYR A 299 0.81 22.97 19.81
CA TYR A 299 0.18 23.56 18.62
C TYR A 299 -1.34 23.32 18.63
N LEU A 300 -1.77 22.08 18.88
CA LEU A 300 -3.18 21.72 18.95
C LEU A 300 -3.89 22.36 20.15
N ALA A 301 -3.27 22.36 21.34
CA ALA A 301 -3.84 22.97 22.53
C ALA A 301 -4.09 24.47 22.35
N ARG A 302 -3.15 25.19 21.73
CA ARG A 302 -3.30 26.61 21.43
C ARG A 302 -4.34 26.88 20.36
N ARG A 303 -4.35 26.08 19.29
CA ARG A 303 -5.34 26.19 18.20
C ARG A 303 -6.77 25.98 18.70
N GLN A 304 -6.95 25.08 19.66
CA GLN A 304 -8.24 24.75 20.26
C GLN A 304 -8.61 25.65 21.45
N GLY A 305 -7.81 26.67 21.76
CA GLY A 305 -8.05 27.60 22.87
C GLY A 305 -7.88 26.98 24.27
N ARG A 306 -7.26 25.81 24.38
CA ARG A 306 -6.95 25.14 25.67
C ARG A 306 -5.68 25.67 26.32
N GLU A 307 -4.76 26.22 25.52
CA GLU A 307 -3.54 26.90 25.95
C GLU A 307 -3.55 28.34 25.41
N ARG A 308 -3.12 29.31 26.23
CA ARG A 308 -3.02 30.70 25.80
C ARG A 308 -1.89 30.86 24.79
N ILE A 309 -2.18 31.50 23.66
CA ILE A 309 -1.14 31.88 22.69
C ILE A 309 -0.25 32.96 23.34
N ALA A 310 1.03 32.66 23.45
CA ALA A 310 2.06 33.56 23.95
C ALA A 310 3.11 33.80 22.88
N PHE A 311 3.56 35.05 22.76
CA PHE A 311 4.64 35.47 21.87
C PHE A 311 5.79 36.00 22.72
N LEU A 312 7.03 35.68 22.35
CA LEU A 312 8.22 36.20 23.04
C LEU A 312 8.32 37.73 22.94
N HIS A 313 7.78 38.31 21.86
CA HIS A 313 7.75 39.76 21.66
C HIS A 313 6.50 40.14 20.83
N PRO A 314 5.85 41.29 21.09
CA PRO A 314 4.66 41.72 20.33
C PRO A 314 4.89 41.80 18.81
N ALA A 315 6.09 42.17 18.38
CA ALA A 315 6.42 42.25 16.95
C ALA A 315 6.39 40.88 16.24
N LEU A 316 6.51 39.76 16.97
CA LEU A 316 6.44 38.42 16.40
C LEU A 316 5.01 37.95 16.13
N GLU A 317 4.01 38.63 16.68
CA GLU A 317 2.59 38.26 16.51
C GLU A 317 2.22 38.15 15.02
N LYS A 318 2.61 39.15 14.21
CA LYS A 318 2.32 39.15 12.77
C LYS A 318 2.93 37.97 12.01
N VAL A 319 4.05 37.42 12.49
CA VAL A 319 4.79 36.34 11.84
C VAL A 319 4.30 34.96 12.30
N LEU A 320 3.95 34.84 13.58
CA LEU A 320 3.63 33.57 14.23
C LEU A 320 2.13 33.38 14.52
N ALA A 321 1.27 34.35 14.22
CA ALA A 321 -0.19 34.25 14.44
C ALA A 321 -0.79 33.03 13.72
N GLY A 322 -0.42 32.81 12.46
CA GLY A 322 -0.89 31.67 11.66
C GLY A 322 -0.43 30.30 12.18
N THR A 323 0.50 30.25 13.14
CA THR A 323 1.01 29.02 13.75
C THR A 323 0.90 29.03 15.27
N CYS A 324 -0.05 29.81 15.81
CA CYS A 324 -0.35 29.87 17.25
C CYS A 324 0.88 30.21 18.12
N GLY A 325 1.76 31.08 17.64
CA GLY A 325 2.97 31.48 18.37
C GLY A 325 4.09 30.45 18.35
N ILE A 326 3.98 29.37 17.58
CA ILE A 326 5.01 28.33 17.45
C ILE A 326 5.74 28.52 16.12
N MET A 327 7.07 28.50 16.14
CA MET A 327 7.87 28.60 14.92
C MET A 327 7.95 27.23 14.23
N ILE A 328 7.36 27.13 13.03
CA ILE A 328 7.28 25.90 12.24
C ILE A 328 8.11 26.03 10.96
N TYR A 329 8.06 27.21 10.34
CA TYR A 329 8.61 27.42 9.00
C TYR A 329 9.95 28.16 9.00
N GLN A 330 10.78 27.85 8.01
CA GLN A 330 12.02 28.59 7.75
C GLN A 330 11.74 30.05 7.38
N GLU A 331 10.65 30.29 6.64
CA GLU A 331 10.18 31.63 6.29
C GLU A 331 9.84 32.47 7.53
N GLN A 332 9.35 31.84 8.61
CA GLN A 332 9.08 32.53 9.87
C GLN A 332 10.37 32.93 10.59
N VAL A 333 11.43 32.11 10.51
CA VAL A 333 12.77 32.48 11.02
C VAL A 333 13.27 33.73 10.29
N MET A 334 13.14 33.75 8.96
CA MET A 334 13.57 34.87 8.12
C MET A 334 12.79 36.16 8.45
N GLN A 335 11.46 36.08 8.52
CA GLN A 335 10.60 37.21 8.86
C GLN A 335 10.83 37.70 10.30
N SER A 336 11.09 36.79 11.25
CA SER A 336 11.42 37.17 12.63
C SER A 336 12.71 37.98 12.70
N ALA A 337 13.75 37.59 11.96
CA ALA A 337 14.99 38.36 11.85
C ALA A 337 14.77 39.73 11.17
N GLN A 338 13.95 39.77 10.12
CA GLN A 338 13.59 41.01 9.43
C GLN A 338 12.87 41.98 10.36
N VAL A 339 11.87 41.52 11.12
CA VAL A 339 11.02 42.37 11.96
C VAL A 339 11.74 42.80 13.24
N LEU A 340 12.43 41.87 13.92
CA LEU A 340 13.10 42.18 15.19
C LEU A 340 14.45 42.86 15.02
N ALA A 341 15.28 42.37 14.11
CA ALA A 341 16.69 42.79 14.01
C ALA A 341 17.02 43.60 12.74
N GLY A 342 16.08 43.77 11.83
CA GLY A 342 16.27 44.61 10.64
C GLY A 342 17.13 44.03 9.55
N TYR A 343 17.19 42.71 9.50
CA TYR A 343 17.79 42.00 8.39
C TYR A 343 17.07 42.35 7.08
N SER A 344 17.84 42.43 5.99
CA SER A 344 17.28 42.23 4.66
C SER A 344 16.79 40.78 4.54
N LEU A 345 15.80 40.52 3.70
CA LEU A 345 15.32 39.14 3.51
C LEU A 345 16.41 38.20 2.95
N GLY A 346 17.33 38.74 2.13
CA GLY A 346 18.52 38.01 1.68
C GLY A 346 19.48 37.66 2.82
N GLY A 347 19.79 38.61 3.71
CA GLY A 347 20.59 38.33 4.90
C GLY A 347 19.88 37.38 5.87
N ALA A 348 18.56 37.40 5.93
CA ALA A 348 17.78 36.49 6.76
C ALA A 348 17.84 35.04 6.24
N ASP A 349 17.92 34.81 4.91
CA ASP A 349 18.21 33.48 4.36
C ASP A 349 19.62 33.01 4.70
N GLU A 350 20.62 33.92 4.73
CA GLU A 350 21.97 33.58 5.18
C GLU A 350 21.99 33.11 6.64
N LEU A 351 21.31 33.83 7.54
CA LEU A 351 21.12 33.43 8.94
C LEU A 351 20.51 32.01 9.01
N ARG A 352 19.41 31.77 8.30
CA ARG A 352 18.76 30.45 8.26
C ARG A 352 19.74 29.35 7.79
N ARG A 353 20.55 29.61 6.76
CA ARG A 353 21.57 28.66 6.28
C ARG A 353 22.66 28.40 7.31
N ALA A 354 23.13 29.44 8.00
CA ALA A 354 24.12 29.34 9.06
C ALA A 354 23.63 28.39 10.17
N ILE A 355 22.36 28.56 10.59
CA ILE A 355 21.74 27.68 11.57
C ILE A 355 21.66 26.24 11.07
N GLY A 356 21.22 26.04 9.82
CA GLY A 356 21.11 24.71 9.22
C GLY A 356 22.44 23.96 9.13
N LYS A 357 23.54 24.67 8.82
CA LYS A 357 24.89 24.08 8.73
C LYS A 357 25.59 23.90 10.07
N LYS A 358 25.05 24.47 11.16
CA LYS A 358 25.60 24.39 12.54
C LYS A 358 27.08 24.79 12.63
N LYS A 359 27.52 25.77 11.83
CA LYS A 359 28.90 26.27 11.89
C LYS A 359 29.04 27.23 13.08
N VAL A 360 29.79 26.81 14.09
CA VAL A 360 29.93 27.53 15.38
C VAL A 360 30.36 29.00 15.19
N GLU A 361 31.39 29.24 14.37
CA GLU A 361 31.91 30.59 14.13
C GLU A 361 30.90 31.50 13.43
N GLU A 362 30.22 30.99 12.41
CA GLU A 362 29.23 31.75 11.64
C GLU A 362 27.99 32.06 12.50
N MET A 363 27.58 31.13 13.36
CA MET A 363 26.49 31.34 14.31
C MET A 363 26.79 32.46 15.31
N ALA A 364 28.01 32.51 15.84
CA ALA A 364 28.43 33.58 16.74
C ALA A 364 28.38 34.96 16.04
N ARG A 365 28.82 35.03 14.78
CA ARG A 365 28.75 36.25 13.96
C ARG A 365 27.30 36.72 13.76
N GLN A 366 26.43 35.80 13.34
CA GLN A 366 25.02 36.11 13.09
C GLN A 366 24.27 36.51 14.36
N ARG A 367 24.59 35.89 15.50
CA ARG A 367 24.05 36.27 16.81
C ARG A 367 24.39 37.71 17.19
N ALA A 368 25.65 38.12 17.01
CA ALA A 368 26.06 39.50 17.29
C ALA A 368 25.29 40.51 16.43
N VAL A 369 25.13 40.22 15.13
CA VAL A 369 24.36 41.07 14.20
C VAL A 369 22.88 41.13 14.61
N PHE A 370 22.29 40.00 14.99
CA PHE A 370 20.89 39.94 15.43
C PHE A 370 20.65 40.77 16.69
N VAL A 371 21.48 40.61 17.72
CA VAL A 371 21.32 41.34 18.99
C VAL A 371 21.51 42.85 18.78
N ALA A 372 22.54 43.26 18.03
CA ALA A 372 22.76 44.67 17.75
C ALA A 372 21.58 45.29 16.97
N GLY A 373 21.07 44.59 15.96
CA GLY A 373 19.90 45.01 15.19
C GLY A 373 18.62 45.08 16.04
N ALA A 374 18.43 44.12 16.95
CA ALA A 374 17.28 44.07 17.86
C ALA A 374 17.32 45.22 18.89
N GLN A 375 18.50 45.52 19.43
CA GLN A 375 18.70 46.67 20.32
C GLN A 375 18.41 48.00 19.62
N ALA A 376 18.85 48.16 18.37
CA ALA A 376 18.55 49.35 17.56
C ALA A 376 17.04 49.56 17.33
N ARG A 377 16.22 48.52 17.56
CA ARG A 377 14.76 48.53 17.42
C ARG A 377 14.01 48.46 18.74
N GLY A 378 14.71 48.65 19.86
CA GLY A 378 14.11 48.73 21.19
C GLY A 378 13.87 47.38 21.87
N VAL A 379 14.42 46.27 21.36
CA VAL A 379 14.38 44.97 22.02
C VAL A 379 15.59 44.83 22.95
N GLY A 380 15.36 44.60 24.23
CA GLY A 380 16.44 44.42 25.21
C GLY A 380 17.36 43.25 24.87
N ALA A 381 18.66 43.39 25.14
CA ALA A 381 19.67 42.39 24.76
C ALA A 381 19.40 40.98 25.31
N ALA A 382 18.86 40.88 26.54
CA ALA A 382 18.51 39.60 27.14
C ALA A 382 17.42 38.88 26.34
N LEU A 383 16.32 39.59 26.03
CA LEU A 383 15.22 39.07 25.23
C LEU A 383 15.65 38.76 23.78
N ALA A 384 16.51 39.58 23.19
CA ALA A 384 17.06 39.32 21.86
C ALA A 384 17.88 38.01 21.81
N ASN A 385 18.68 37.73 22.86
CA ASN A 385 19.40 36.46 22.95
C ASN A 385 18.45 35.27 23.15
N GLU A 386 17.44 35.40 24.01
CA GLU A 386 16.42 34.37 24.22
C GLU A 386 15.68 34.03 22.91
N ILE A 387 15.29 35.04 22.14
CA ILE A 387 14.64 34.85 20.84
C ILE A 387 15.59 34.18 19.84
N PHE A 388 16.88 34.56 19.84
CA PHE A 388 17.87 33.93 18.97
C PHE A 388 18.08 32.45 19.34
N ASP A 389 18.18 32.13 20.63
CA ASP A 389 18.28 30.74 21.13
C ASP A 389 17.06 29.92 20.73
N TYR A 390 15.87 30.52 20.82
CA TYR A 390 14.65 29.92 20.31
C TYR A 390 14.79 29.66 18.80
N MET A 391 15.10 30.67 17.98
CA MET A 391 15.29 30.50 16.54
C MET A 391 16.31 29.42 16.18
N GLU A 392 17.44 29.35 16.89
CA GLU A 392 18.49 28.35 16.70
C GLU A 392 17.97 26.92 16.95
N LYS A 393 17.27 26.72 18.07
CA LYS A 393 16.66 25.44 18.42
C LYS A 393 15.63 25.00 17.37
N PHE A 394 14.81 25.93 16.88
CA PHE A 394 13.72 25.63 15.95
C PHE A 394 14.18 25.49 14.50
N ALA A 395 15.17 26.24 14.05
CA ALA A 395 15.62 26.18 12.66
C ALA A 395 16.27 24.82 12.30
N GLY A 396 16.78 24.08 13.29
CA GLY A 396 17.15 22.66 13.11
C GLY A 396 15.97 21.77 12.66
N TYR A 397 14.74 22.18 12.99
CA TYR A 397 13.48 21.52 12.64
C TYR A 397 12.54 22.43 11.86
N GLY A 398 13.03 23.52 11.26
CA GLY A 398 12.22 24.42 10.44
C GLY A 398 11.93 23.77 9.09
N PHE A 399 10.67 23.81 8.64
CA PHE A 399 10.27 23.29 7.33
C PHE A 399 10.14 24.41 6.29
N ASN A 400 10.28 24.08 5.00
CA ASN A 400 10.01 25.05 3.95
C ASN A 400 8.50 25.20 3.72
N LYS A 401 7.94 26.37 4.05
CA LYS A 401 6.51 26.63 3.89
C LYS A 401 6.07 26.50 2.44
N SER A 402 6.89 26.99 1.51
CA SER A 402 6.58 26.97 0.06
C SER A 402 6.34 25.53 -0.45
N HIS A 403 7.23 24.60 -0.09
CA HIS A 403 7.09 23.19 -0.42
C HIS A 403 5.91 22.51 0.30
N ALA A 404 5.74 22.76 1.61
CA ALA A 404 4.60 22.22 2.36
C ALA A 404 3.27 22.69 1.76
N ALA A 405 3.16 23.96 1.42
CA ALA A 405 1.94 24.56 0.88
C ALA A 405 1.55 23.94 -0.47
N ALA A 406 2.50 23.83 -1.39
CA ALA A 406 2.24 23.23 -2.69
C ALA A 406 1.81 21.75 -2.59
N TYR A 407 2.42 20.98 -1.69
CA TYR A 407 2.07 19.56 -1.52
C TYR A 407 0.76 19.37 -0.75
N SER A 408 0.47 20.22 0.23
CA SER A 408 -0.83 20.21 0.93
C SER A 408 -1.98 20.58 -0.01
N LEU A 409 -1.74 21.38 -1.05
CA LEU A 409 -2.73 21.63 -2.12
C LEU A 409 -3.02 20.37 -2.93
N VAL A 410 -2.00 19.58 -3.27
CA VAL A 410 -2.19 18.26 -3.92
C VAL A 410 -2.98 17.32 -3.01
N ALA A 411 -2.63 17.27 -1.71
CA ALA A 411 -3.37 16.49 -0.72
C ALA A 411 -4.84 16.91 -0.64
N TYR A 412 -5.12 18.21 -0.61
CA TYR A 412 -6.48 18.73 -0.60
C TYR A 412 -7.26 18.33 -1.86
N ARG A 413 -6.65 18.44 -3.05
CA ARG A 413 -7.28 18.01 -4.32
C ARG A 413 -7.59 16.51 -4.32
N THR A 414 -6.71 15.67 -3.76
CA THR A 414 -7.01 14.23 -3.61
C THR A 414 -8.17 13.98 -2.66
N ALA A 415 -8.22 14.71 -1.53
CA ALA A 415 -9.33 14.62 -0.58
C ALA A 415 -10.66 15.10 -1.18
N TRP A 416 -10.63 16.17 -1.97
CA TRP A 416 -11.81 16.73 -2.64
C TRP A 416 -12.41 15.72 -3.63
N LEU A 417 -11.58 15.09 -4.48
CA LEU A 417 -12.04 14.03 -5.38
C LEU A 417 -12.54 12.80 -4.60
N LYS A 418 -11.87 12.40 -3.53
CA LYS A 418 -12.34 11.30 -2.66
C LYS A 418 -13.71 11.60 -2.04
N CYS A 419 -13.97 12.86 -1.67
CA CYS A 419 -15.23 13.27 -1.05
C CYS A 419 -16.38 13.31 -2.06
N HIS A 420 -16.17 13.91 -3.22
CA HIS A 420 -17.23 14.23 -4.18
C HIS A 420 -17.38 13.22 -5.31
N HIS A 421 -16.27 12.60 -5.75
CA HIS A 421 -16.22 11.62 -6.84
C HIS A 421 -15.49 10.33 -6.40
N PRO A 422 -15.97 9.66 -5.32
CA PRO A 422 -15.24 8.58 -4.67
C PRO A 422 -14.96 7.40 -5.60
N ALA A 423 -15.93 6.99 -6.43
CA ALA A 423 -15.75 5.85 -7.33
C ALA A 423 -14.66 6.12 -8.38
N ALA A 424 -14.65 7.31 -8.99
CA ALA A 424 -13.63 7.70 -9.96
C ALA A 424 -12.23 7.82 -9.33
N PHE A 425 -12.13 8.45 -8.16
CA PHE A 425 -10.87 8.59 -7.43
C PHE A 425 -10.27 7.25 -7.01
N ILE A 426 -11.09 6.37 -6.43
CA ILE A 426 -10.65 5.07 -5.93
C ILE A 426 -10.33 4.13 -7.10
N ALA A 427 -11.08 4.15 -8.20
CA ALA A 427 -10.75 3.37 -9.40
C ALA A 427 -9.41 3.79 -10.02
N ALA A 428 -9.13 5.10 -10.09
CA ALA A 428 -7.83 5.60 -10.53
C ALA A 428 -6.69 5.18 -9.57
N THR A 429 -6.93 5.26 -8.26
CA THR A 429 -5.97 4.81 -7.24
C THR A 429 -5.65 3.32 -7.36
N LEU A 430 -6.70 2.47 -7.44
CA LEU A 430 -6.55 1.02 -7.63
C LEU A 430 -5.82 0.69 -8.93
N SER A 431 -6.11 1.42 -10.00
CA SER A 431 -5.44 1.23 -11.30
C SER A 431 -3.96 1.59 -11.22
N SER A 432 -3.61 2.62 -10.46
CA SER A 432 -2.21 3.00 -10.26
C SER A 432 -1.40 1.99 -9.43
N GLU A 433 -2.06 1.15 -8.64
CA GLU A 433 -1.43 0.17 -7.73
C GLU A 433 -1.76 -1.29 -8.12
N MET A 434 -2.33 -1.51 -9.31
CA MET A 434 -2.85 -2.81 -9.74
C MET A 434 -1.81 -3.94 -9.76
N ALA A 435 -0.52 -3.60 -9.82
CA ALA A 435 0.58 -4.56 -9.80
C ALA A 435 0.82 -5.16 -8.41
N ASP A 436 0.42 -4.46 -7.34
CA ASP A 436 0.55 -4.90 -5.96
C ASP A 436 -0.81 -5.32 -5.40
N THR A 437 -1.04 -6.63 -5.32
CA THR A 437 -2.34 -7.15 -4.85
C THR A 437 -2.61 -6.89 -3.36
N ASP A 438 -1.58 -6.65 -2.56
CA ASP A 438 -1.76 -6.31 -1.15
C ASP A 438 -2.27 -4.87 -1.00
N GLU A 439 -1.77 -3.94 -1.81
CA GLU A 439 -2.28 -2.57 -1.91
C GLU A 439 -3.69 -2.53 -2.51
N VAL A 440 -3.96 -3.31 -3.57
CA VAL A 440 -5.32 -3.46 -4.13
C VAL A 440 -6.30 -3.93 -3.06
N ARG A 441 -5.94 -4.92 -2.24
CA ARG A 441 -6.77 -5.40 -1.13
C ARG A 441 -7.02 -4.28 -0.11
N PHE A 442 -5.99 -3.50 0.22
CA PHE A 442 -6.08 -2.40 1.18
C PHE A 442 -7.04 -1.30 0.70
N PHE A 443 -6.90 -0.86 -0.56
CA PHE A 443 -7.81 0.15 -1.14
C PHE A 443 -9.21 -0.41 -1.41
N HIS A 444 -9.36 -1.69 -1.74
CA HIS A 444 -10.67 -2.32 -1.86
C HIS A 444 -11.44 -2.26 -0.54
N LYS A 445 -10.78 -2.52 0.59
CA LYS A 445 -11.40 -2.37 1.91
C LYS A 445 -11.81 -0.92 2.17
N ASP A 446 -10.92 0.04 1.92
CA ASP A 446 -11.23 1.46 2.09
C ASP A 446 -12.43 1.89 1.23
N ALA A 447 -12.55 1.34 0.03
CA ALA A 447 -13.66 1.61 -0.87
C ALA A 447 -15.00 1.10 -0.31
N LEU A 448 -15.03 -0.11 0.26
CA LEU A 448 -16.21 -0.64 0.95
C LEU A 448 -16.58 0.21 2.17
N ASP A 449 -15.58 0.62 2.96
CA ASP A 449 -15.76 1.50 4.13
C ASP A 449 -16.32 2.89 3.72
N ASN A 450 -16.04 3.32 2.49
CA ASN A 450 -16.58 4.54 1.87
C ASN A 450 -17.94 4.33 1.16
N GLY A 451 -18.55 3.15 1.32
CA GLY A 451 -19.88 2.82 0.77
C GLY A 451 -19.89 2.58 -0.74
N LEU A 452 -18.75 2.20 -1.33
CA LEU A 452 -18.68 1.81 -2.74
C LEU A 452 -19.01 0.32 -2.93
N ALA A 453 -19.61 -0.01 -4.06
CA ALA A 453 -19.86 -1.38 -4.49
C ALA A 453 -18.78 -1.84 -5.49
N PHE A 454 -18.44 -3.13 -5.44
CA PHE A 454 -17.51 -3.75 -6.39
C PHE A 454 -18.21 -4.81 -7.22
N LEU A 455 -18.08 -4.67 -8.54
CA LEU A 455 -18.46 -5.71 -9.50
C LEU A 455 -17.24 -6.60 -9.76
N PRO A 456 -17.42 -7.93 -9.82
CA PRO A 456 -16.34 -8.86 -10.12
C PRO A 456 -15.77 -8.61 -11.52
N PRO A 457 -14.55 -9.11 -11.81
CA PRO A 457 -14.01 -9.02 -13.16
C PRO A 457 -14.91 -9.79 -14.12
N ASP A 458 -15.06 -9.27 -15.34
CA ASP A 458 -15.89 -9.87 -16.39
C ASP A 458 -15.20 -9.76 -17.75
N ILE A 459 -15.15 -10.86 -18.51
CA ILE A 459 -14.43 -10.90 -19.79
C ILE A 459 -15.07 -10.01 -20.88
N ASN A 460 -16.36 -9.77 -20.77
CA ASN A 460 -17.14 -8.98 -21.72
C ASN A 460 -17.28 -7.50 -21.32
N GLU A 461 -17.10 -7.17 -20.04
CA GLU A 461 -17.28 -5.80 -19.55
C GLU A 461 -16.01 -5.15 -18.99
N SER A 462 -15.11 -5.91 -18.35
CA SER A 462 -13.90 -5.33 -17.73
C SER A 462 -12.84 -4.93 -18.76
N GLY A 463 -12.15 -3.82 -18.49
CA GLY A 463 -10.94 -3.40 -19.19
C GLY A 463 -9.65 -3.84 -18.47
N TYR A 464 -8.50 -3.30 -18.88
CA TYR A 464 -7.23 -3.52 -18.18
C TYR A 464 -7.21 -2.84 -16.80
N ARG A 465 -7.65 -1.57 -16.74
CA ARG A 465 -7.72 -0.76 -15.52
C ARG A 465 -9.02 -1.02 -14.75
N PHE A 466 -9.07 -0.63 -13.48
CA PHE A 466 -10.32 -0.57 -12.73
C PHE A 466 -11.14 0.60 -13.26
N GLU A 467 -12.44 0.39 -13.43
CA GLU A 467 -13.32 1.40 -14.03
C GLU A 467 -14.58 1.60 -13.20
N PRO A 468 -14.98 2.85 -12.89
CA PRO A 468 -16.28 3.13 -12.32
C PRO A 468 -17.37 2.86 -13.38
N THR A 469 -18.45 2.20 -12.99
CA THR A 469 -19.66 2.05 -13.81
C THR A 469 -20.67 3.14 -13.52
N ASP A 470 -20.67 3.66 -12.30
CA ASP A 470 -21.45 4.79 -11.82
C ASP A 470 -20.68 5.52 -10.69
N ALA A 471 -21.28 6.54 -10.07
CA ALA A 471 -20.65 7.33 -8.99
C ALA A 471 -20.33 6.54 -7.70
N ARG A 472 -20.85 5.30 -7.56
CA ARG A 472 -20.74 4.46 -6.36
C ARG A 472 -20.26 3.03 -6.63
N THR A 473 -20.12 2.63 -7.89
CA THR A 473 -19.82 1.25 -8.27
C THR A 473 -18.57 1.17 -9.13
N ILE A 474 -17.64 0.28 -8.76
CA ILE A 474 -16.37 0.05 -9.47
C ILE A 474 -16.36 -1.38 -10.01
N ARG A 475 -16.00 -1.54 -11.28
CA ARG A 475 -15.72 -2.82 -11.91
C ARG A 475 -14.25 -3.17 -11.80
N TYR A 476 -13.98 -4.43 -11.46
CA TYR A 476 -12.63 -4.94 -11.32
C TYR A 476 -11.87 -4.92 -12.65
N GLY A 477 -10.63 -4.43 -12.63
CA GLY A 477 -9.75 -4.39 -13.79
C GLY A 477 -9.04 -5.72 -14.03
N LEU A 478 -9.04 -6.21 -15.27
CA LEU A 478 -8.40 -7.48 -15.61
C LEU A 478 -6.88 -7.43 -15.44
N GLY A 479 -6.25 -6.25 -15.48
CA GLY A 479 -4.82 -6.07 -15.28
C GLY A 479 -4.32 -6.39 -13.87
N ALA A 480 -5.22 -6.35 -12.87
CA ALA A 480 -4.89 -6.71 -11.48
C ALA A 480 -4.89 -8.23 -11.22
N ILE A 481 -5.21 -9.05 -12.23
CA ILE A 481 -5.23 -10.51 -12.10
C ILE A 481 -3.79 -11.03 -12.22
N LYS A 482 -3.34 -11.83 -11.25
CA LYS A 482 -1.99 -12.38 -11.22
C LYS A 482 -1.74 -13.26 -12.44
N GLY A 483 -0.73 -12.90 -13.22
CA GLY A 483 -0.33 -13.65 -14.41
C GLY A 483 -0.99 -13.19 -15.70
N THR A 484 -1.83 -12.15 -15.68
CA THR A 484 -2.32 -11.49 -16.90
C THR A 484 -1.42 -10.30 -17.23
N GLY A 485 -0.77 -10.32 -18.40
CA GLY A 485 0.02 -9.17 -18.87
C GLY A 485 -0.84 -8.14 -19.61
N LEU A 486 -0.41 -6.88 -19.64
CA LEU A 486 -1.07 -5.79 -20.38
C LEU A 486 -1.41 -6.19 -21.82
N ALA A 487 -0.42 -6.67 -22.57
CA ALA A 487 -0.59 -7.07 -23.96
C ALA A 487 -1.66 -8.18 -24.16
N ALA A 488 -1.80 -9.09 -23.18
CA ALA A 488 -2.81 -10.15 -23.26
C ALA A 488 -4.23 -9.59 -23.08
N ILE A 489 -4.41 -8.68 -22.11
CA ILE A 489 -5.71 -8.06 -21.84
C ILE A 489 -6.11 -7.08 -22.95
N GLU A 490 -5.16 -6.30 -23.47
CA GLU A 490 -5.41 -5.42 -24.62
C GLU A 490 -5.80 -6.22 -25.87
N ALA A 491 -5.17 -7.37 -26.10
CA ALA A 491 -5.57 -8.26 -27.20
C ALA A 491 -7.01 -8.77 -27.02
N ILE A 492 -7.39 -9.19 -25.81
CA ILE A 492 -8.77 -9.61 -25.49
C ILE A 492 -9.76 -8.47 -25.71
N ALA A 493 -9.48 -7.28 -25.17
CA ALA A 493 -10.36 -6.11 -25.31
C ALA A 493 -10.47 -5.63 -26.76
N GLY A 494 -9.38 -5.71 -27.52
CA GLY A 494 -9.34 -5.41 -28.96
C GLY A 494 -10.20 -6.37 -29.77
N GLU A 495 -10.07 -7.68 -29.54
CA GLU A 495 -10.91 -8.68 -30.20
C GLU A 495 -12.38 -8.59 -29.81
N ARG A 496 -12.67 -8.25 -28.55
CA ARG A 496 -14.03 -7.96 -28.08
C ARG A 496 -14.64 -6.76 -28.81
N SER A 497 -13.87 -5.68 -28.98
CA SER A 497 -14.33 -4.48 -29.68
C SER A 497 -14.59 -4.73 -31.17
N ARG A 498 -13.83 -5.65 -31.80
CA ARG A 498 -13.97 -5.98 -33.23
C ARG A 498 -15.06 -7.02 -33.51
N GLY A 499 -15.14 -8.06 -32.69
CA GLY A 499 -16.01 -9.22 -32.92
C GLY A 499 -17.22 -9.32 -32.00
N GLY A 500 -17.45 -8.34 -31.13
CA GLY A 500 -18.53 -8.36 -30.13
C GLY A 500 -18.19 -9.17 -28.87
N PRO A 501 -19.15 -9.33 -27.93
CA PRO A 501 -18.95 -10.10 -26.70
C PRO A 501 -18.62 -11.56 -27.00
N PHE A 502 -17.85 -12.20 -26.13
CA PHE A 502 -17.53 -13.62 -26.19
C PHE A 502 -18.73 -14.43 -25.70
N ALA A 503 -19.12 -15.43 -26.49
CA ALA A 503 -20.25 -16.31 -26.16
C ALA A 503 -19.87 -17.38 -25.13
N ASP A 504 -18.67 -17.94 -25.24
CA ASP A 504 -18.16 -18.99 -24.34
C ASP A 504 -16.62 -19.04 -24.36
N LEU A 505 -16.04 -19.92 -23.52
CA LEU A 505 -14.60 -20.14 -23.44
C LEU A 505 -13.98 -20.61 -24.78
N PHE A 506 -14.73 -21.36 -25.59
CA PHE A 506 -14.25 -21.84 -26.89
C PHE A 506 -14.21 -20.70 -27.91
N ASP A 507 -15.20 -19.81 -27.89
CA ASP A 507 -15.22 -18.61 -28.72
C ASP A 507 -14.04 -17.68 -28.41
N LEU A 508 -13.75 -17.44 -27.13
CA LEU A 508 -12.56 -16.70 -26.72
C LEU A 508 -11.29 -17.34 -27.28
N CYS A 509 -11.05 -18.63 -27.00
CA CYS A 509 -9.86 -19.37 -27.45
C CYS A 509 -9.67 -19.38 -28.97
N ARG A 510 -10.77 -19.29 -29.74
CA ARG A 510 -10.74 -19.23 -31.21
C ARG A 510 -10.32 -17.86 -31.73
N ARG A 511 -10.76 -16.79 -31.07
CA ARG A 511 -10.60 -15.40 -31.54
C ARG A 511 -9.26 -14.78 -31.14
N VAL A 512 -8.73 -15.11 -29.96
CA VAL A 512 -7.55 -14.44 -29.40
C VAL A 512 -6.21 -15.03 -29.89
N ASP A 513 -5.17 -14.20 -29.96
CA ASP A 513 -3.80 -14.66 -30.23
C ASP A 513 -3.24 -15.43 -29.03
N LYS A 514 -3.04 -16.74 -29.22
CA LYS A 514 -2.56 -17.68 -28.21
C LYS A 514 -1.12 -17.44 -27.76
N ARG A 515 -0.33 -16.69 -28.53
CA ARG A 515 1.03 -16.28 -28.13
C ARG A 515 0.96 -15.27 -27.00
N LEU A 516 -0.04 -14.38 -27.04
CA LEU A 516 -0.29 -13.36 -26.02
C LEU A 516 -1.15 -13.91 -24.89
N VAL A 517 -2.22 -14.63 -25.25
CA VAL A 517 -3.19 -15.23 -24.32
C VAL A 517 -2.91 -16.72 -24.18
N ASN A 518 -1.90 -17.06 -23.37
CA ASN A 518 -1.51 -18.44 -23.12
C ASN A 518 -2.42 -19.13 -22.08
N ARG A 519 -2.22 -20.44 -21.89
CA ARG A 519 -3.00 -21.26 -20.95
C ARG A 519 -3.05 -20.67 -19.53
N ARG A 520 -1.92 -20.15 -19.03
CA ARG A 520 -1.83 -19.58 -17.68
C ARG A 520 -2.71 -18.34 -17.53
N VAL A 521 -2.79 -17.50 -18.56
CA VAL A 521 -3.67 -16.32 -18.59
C VAL A 521 -5.13 -16.77 -18.49
N ILE A 522 -5.55 -17.74 -19.32
CA ILE A 522 -6.94 -18.22 -19.34
C ILE A 522 -7.32 -18.87 -18.00
N GLU A 523 -6.45 -19.73 -17.46
CA GLU A 523 -6.69 -20.35 -16.14
C GLU A 523 -6.82 -19.30 -15.03
N ALA A 524 -6.03 -18.22 -15.06
CA ALA A 524 -6.12 -17.13 -14.11
C ALA A 524 -7.45 -16.35 -14.26
N LEU A 525 -7.88 -16.05 -15.49
CA LEU A 525 -9.16 -15.39 -15.77
C LEU A 525 -10.37 -16.21 -15.29
N VAL A 526 -10.34 -17.54 -15.51
CA VAL A 526 -11.39 -18.45 -15.01
C VAL A 526 -11.41 -18.46 -13.48
N ARG A 527 -10.26 -18.60 -12.81
CA ARG A 527 -10.18 -18.60 -11.34
C ARG A 527 -10.65 -17.28 -10.72
N ALA A 528 -10.34 -16.16 -11.37
CA ALA A 528 -10.77 -14.82 -10.98
C ALA A 528 -12.28 -14.57 -11.13
N GLY A 529 -12.99 -15.42 -11.89
CA GLY A 529 -14.44 -15.28 -12.12
C GLY A 529 -14.83 -14.46 -13.35
N CYS A 530 -13.90 -14.24 -14.29
CA CYS A 530 -14.17 -13.44 -15.50
C CYS A 530 -15.27 -14.02 -16.41
N PHE A 531 -15.61 -15.30 -16.23
CA PHE A 531 -16.60 -16.00 -17.04
C PHE A 531 -17.90 -16.27 -16.28
N ASP A 532 -18.06 -15.77 -15.06
CA ASP A 532 -19.22 -16.10 -14.20
C ASP A 532 -20.56 -15.65 -14.80
N ALA A 533 -20.55 -14.61 -15.64
CA ALA A 533 -21.72 -14.16 -16.40
C ALA A 533 -22.11 -15.12 -17.55
N ILE A 534 -21.15 -15.90 -18.04
CA ILE A 534 -21.31 -16.87 -19.13
C ILE A 534 -21.63 -18.26 -18.55
N ASP A 535 -20.79 -18.75 -17.65
CA ASP A 535 -20.95 -20.04 -16.97
C ASP A 535 -20.42 -19.93 -15.54
N ARG A 536 -21.30 -20.17 -14.57
CA ARG A 536 -20.99 -20.09 -13.13
C ARG A 536 -20.12 -21.24 -12.65
N ASN A 537 -20.05 -22.35 -13.39
CA ASN A 537 -19.26 -23.52 -13.01
C ASN A 537 -17.78 -23.34 -13.38
N ARG A 538 -17.06 -22.54 -12.58
CA ARG A 538 -15.61 -22.30 -12.74
C ARG A 538 -14.78 -23.59 -12.75
N ALA A 539 -15.21 -24.63 -12.02
CA ALA A 539 -14.55 -25.94 -12.00
C ALA A 539 -14.61 -26.63 -13.37
N GLY A 540 -15.80 -26.63 -13.97
CA GLY A 540 -16.04 -27.13 -15.33
C GLY A 540 -15.25 -26.33 -16.37
N LEU A 541 -15.29 -25.00 -16.31
CA LEU A 541 -14.52 -24.13 -17.20
C LEU A 541 -13.02 -24.40 -17.11
N LEU A 542 -12.47 -24.51 -15.89
CA LEU A 542 -11.04 -24.75 -15.69
C LEU A 542 -10.60 -26.10 -16.26
N ALA A 543 -11.44 -27.14 -16.09
CA ALA A 543 -11.20 -28.45 -16.70
C ALA A 543 -11.26 -28.41 -18.24
N CYS A 544 -12.06 -27.52 -18.81
CA CYS A 544 -12.23 -27.37 -20.26
C CYS A 544 -11.16 -26.51 -20.94
N VAL A 545 -10.31 -25.78 -20.21
CA VAL A 545 -9.30 -24.86 -20.80
C VAL A 545 -8.40 -25.58 -21.81
N GLY A 546 -7.88 -26.76 -21.45
CA GLY A 546 -7.01 -27.53 -22.36
C GLY A 546 -7.72 -27.90 -23.66
N LEU A 547 -8.94 -28.45 -23.55
CA LEU A 547 -9.77 -28.83 -24.70
C LEU A 547 -10.13 -27.64 -25.58
N ALA A 548 -10.45 -26.49 -24.99
CA ALA A 548 -10.81 -25.28 -25.73
C ALA A 548 -9.62 -24.74 -26.55
N MET A 549 -8.41 -24.76 -25.97
CA MET A 549 -7.20 -24.33 -26.68
C MET A 549 -6.83 -25.27 -27.84
N GLU A 550 -6.95 -26.59 -27.62
CA GLU A 550 -6.72 -27.62 -28.64
C GLU A 550 -7.73 -27.51 -29.79
N ALA A 551 -9.02 -27.38 -29.48
CA ALA A 551 -10.07 -27.19 -30.49
C ALA A 551 -9.85 -25.94 -31.33
N ALA A 552 -9.46 -24.83 -30.69
CA ALA A 552 -9.09 -23.61 -31.41
C ALA A 552 -7.84 -23.80 -32.29
N GLU A 553 -6.92 -24.70 -31.95
CA GLU A 553 -5.71 -24.95 -32.74
C GLU A 553 -6.04 -25.78 -33.98
N GLN A 554 -6.88 -26.81 -33.81
CA GLN A 554 -7.43 -27.58 -34.91
C GLN A 554 -8.21 -26.68 -35.89
N ALA A 555 -9.06 -25.80 -35.38
CA ALA A 555 -9.81 -24.85 -36.22
C ALA A 555 -8.88 -23.93 -37.04
N SER A 556 -7.81 -23.41 -36.43
CA SER A 556 -6.82 -22.57 -37.12
C SER A 556 -5.98 -23.33 -38.15
N ARG A 557 -5.70 -24.62 -37.92
CA ARG A 557 -5.01 -25.48 -38.89
C ARG A 557 -5.92 -25.78 -40.09
N ASN A 558 -7.19 -26.07 -39.83
CA ASN A 558 -8.17 -26.37 -40.87
C ASN A 558 -8.42 -25.15 -41.78
N SER A 559 -8.55 -23.94 -41.21
CA SER A 559 -8.76 -22.72 -42.01
C SER A 559 -7.57 -22.34 -42.90
N ARG A 560 -6.35 -22.78 -42.53
CA ARG A 560 -5.14 -22.65 -43.36
C ARG A 560 -5.02 -23.74 -44.42
N GLN A 561 -5.86 -24.76 -44.38
CA GLN A 561 -5.89 -25.90 -45.30
C GLN A 561 -7.03 -25.84 -46.33
N ASN A 562 -7.80 -24.75 -46.42
CA ASN A 562 -8.94 -24.65 -47.34
C ASN A 562 -8.56 -25.01 -48.80
N GLY A 563 -8.93 -26.22 -49.20
CA GLY A 563 -8.92 -26.71 -50.57
C GLY A 563 -10.21 -26.31 -51.31
N LEU A 564 -10.17 -26.47 -52.64
CA LEU A 564 -11.15 -26.02 -53.66
C LEU A 564 -12.62 -26.50 -53.48
N PHE A 565 -12.97 -27.19 -52.40
CA PHE A 565 -14.30 -27.80 -52.15
C PHE A 565 -14.96 -27.40 -50.82
N ASP A 566 -14.39 -26.47 -50.07
CA ASP A 566 -14.93 -26.09 -48.75
C ASP A 566 -15.99 -24.99 -48.87
N SER A 567 -17.14 -25.33 -49.46
CA SER A 567 -18.31 -24.46 -49.59
C SER A 567 -19.41 -24.85 -48.59
N GLY A 568 -19.07 -24.85 -47.31
CA GLY A 568 -20.02 -24.99 -46.21
C GLY A 568 -19.36 -24.65 -44.89
N GLU A 569 -19.99 -23.80 -44.08
CA GLU A 569 -19.58 -23.56 -42.70
C GLU A 569 -19.70 -24.87 -41.90
N ALA A 570 -18.64 -25.66 -41.88
CA ALA A 570 -18.58 -26.86 -41.06
C ALA A 570 -18.49 -26.43 -39.59
N GLU A 571 -19.62 -26.53 -38.86
CA GLU A 571 -19.62 -26.47 -37.40
C GLU A 571 -18.69 -27.55 -36.84
N ILE A 572 -17.50 -27.16 -36.39
CA ILE A 572 -16.60 -28.06 -35.68
C ILE A 572 -17.32 -28.49 -34.38
N PRO A 573 -17.56 -29.78 -34.16
CA PRO A 573 -18.37 -30.25 -33.04
C PRO A 573 -17.72 -29.83 -31.71
N ARG A 574 -18.50 -29.14 -30.87
CA ARG A 574 -18.11 -28.82 -29.50
C ARG A 574 -17.90 -30.13 -28.74
N PRO A 575 -16.74 -30.36 -28.10
CA PRO A 575 -16.58 -31.54 -27.26
C PRO A 575 -17.63 -31.52 -26.14
N PRO A 576 -18.20 -32.68 -25.76
CA PRO A 576 -19.17 -32.73 -24.67
C PRO A 576 -18.54 -32.15 -23.40
N GLY A 577 -19.21 -31.18 -22.79
CA GLY A 577 -18.69 -30.47 -21.62
C GLY A 577 -18.36 -31.44 -20.48
N ILE A 578 -17.17 -31.28 -19.90
CA ILE A 578 -16.77 -32.08 -18.74
C ILE A 578 -17.70 -31.70 -17.58
N ARG A 579 -18.54 -32.63 -17.13
CA ARG A 579 -19.39 -32.43 -15.95
C ARG A 579 -18.55 -32.59 -14.69
N VAL A 580 -18.01 -31.46 -14.22
CA VAL A 580 -17.35 -31.36 -12.91
C VAL A 580 -18.35 -30.71 -11.94
N PRO A 581 -18.50 -31.21 -10.70
CA PRO A 581 -19.23 -30.50 -9.66
C PRO A 581 -18.67 -29.08 -9.45
N GLU A 582 -19.53 -28.13 -9.13
CA GLU A 582 -19.09 -26.78 -8.78
C GLU A 582 -18.16 -26.80 -7.57
N TRP A 583 -17.23 -25.84 -7.51
CA TRP A 583 -16.37 -25.67 -6.34
C TRP A 583 -17.19 -25.38 -5.09
N SER A 584 -16.76 -25.95 -3.97
CA SER A 584 -17.18 -25.47 -2.65
C SER A 584 -16.80 -23.99 -2.46
N GLU A 585 -17.45 -23.29 -1.53
CA GLU A 585 -17.13 -21.88 -1.24
C GLU A 585 -15.64 -21.71 -0.90
N ARG A 586 -15.08 -22.63 -0.10
CA ARG A 586 -13.65 -22.66 0.24
C ARG A 586 -12.74 -22.77 -0.98
N GLU A 587 -13.03 -23.73 -1.85
CA GLU A 587 -12.24 -23.93 -3.07
C GLU A 587 -12.35 -22.72 -4.00
N ARG A 588 -13.54 -22.12 -4.14
CA ARG A 588 -13.75 -20.89 -4.90
C ARG A 588 -12.90 -19.75 -4.35
N LEU A 589 -12.96 -19.52 -3.04
CA LEU A 589 -12.21 -18.46 -2.36
C LEU A 589 -10.69 -18.68 -2.46
N ILE A 590 -10.20 -19.91 -2.34
CA ILE A 590 -8.76 -20.24 -2.53
C ILE A 590 -8.32 -19.93 -3.95
N ASN A 591 -9.12 -20.31 -4.95
CA ASN A 591 -8.82 -20.03 -6.36
C ASN A 591 -8.88 -18.51 -6.66
N GLU A 592 -9.84 -17.79 -6.08
CA GLU A 592 -9.91 -16.33 -6.14
C GLU A 592 -8.65 -15.70 -5.54
N LYS A 593 -8.25 -16.11 -4.33
CA LYS A 593 -7.03 -15.60 -3.71
C LYS A 593 -5.79 -15.88 -4.55
N GLN A 594 -5.72 -17.04 -5.21
CA GLN A 594 -4.60 -17.36 -6.08
C GLN A 594 -4.53 -16.44 -7.31
N ALA A 595 -5.68 -16.06 -7.87
CA ALA A 595 -5.77 -15.23 -9.06
C ALA A 595 -5.73 -13.72 -8.74
N LEU A 596 -6.43 -13.26 -7.70
CA LEU A 596 -6.63 -11.86 -7.34
C LEU A 596 -5.70 -11.39 -6.20
N GLY A 597 -5.13 -12.33 -5.43
CA GLY A 597 -4.33 -12.05 -4.23
C GLY A 597 -5.12 -11.98 -2.93
N PHE A 598 -6.44 -11.79 -2.99
CA PHE A 598 -7.33 -11.75 -1.82
C PHE A 598 -8.71 -12.34 -2.14
N PHE A 599 -9.55 -12.47 -1.11
CA PHE A 599 -10.91 -12.99 -1.23
C PHE A 599 -11.87 -11.87 -1.66
N LEU A 600 -12.46 -11.98 -2.84
CA LEU A 600 -13.35 -10.95 -3.40
C LEU A 600 -14.83 -11.25 -3.11
N SER A 601 -15.27 -12.49 -3.38
CA SER A 601 -16.69 -12.86 -3.32
C SER A 601 -17.22 -13.14 -1.91
N GLY A 602 -16.34 -13.24 -0.91
CA GLY A 602 -16.74 -13.62 0.46
C GLY A 602 -15.56 -13.68 1.42
N HIS A 603 -15.82 -14.21 2.62
CA HIS A 603 -14.82 -14.31 3.68
C HIS A 603 -14.65 -15.78 4.10
N PRO A 604 -13.42 -16.34 4.20
CA PRO A 604 -13.21 -17.76 4.52
C PRO A 604 -13.81 -18.19 5.87
N TYR A 605 -13.98 -17.23 6.79
CA TYR A 605 -14.65 -17.46 8.06
C TYR A 605 -16.13 -17.88 7.92
N ASN A 606 -16.80 -17.53 6.82
CA ASN A 606 -18.23 -17.81 6.63
C ASN A 606 -18.56 -19.30 6.72
N GLU A 607 -17.69 -20.18 6.21
CA GLU A 607 -17.85 -21.64 6.28
C GLU A 607 -17.91 -22.16 7.73
N TYR A 608 -17.14 -21.53 8.62
CA TYR A 608 -17.05 -21.90 10.03
C TYR A 608 -17.99 -21.07 10.92
N ARG A 609 -18.55 -19.96 10.41
CA ARG A 609 -19.31 -18.99 11.22
C ARG A 609 -20.49 -19.63 11.95
N GLN A 610 -21.28 -20.45 11.26
CA GLN A 610 -22.42 -21.14 11.88
C GLN A 610 -21.96 -22.11 12.97
N GLU A 611 -20.90 -22.87 12.71
CA GLU A 611 -20.35 -23.85 13.65
C GLU A 611 -19.76 -23.17 14.91
N LEU A 612 -18.92 -22.15 14.72
CA LEU A 612 -18.24 -21.43 15.78
C LEU A 612 -19.22 -20.60 16.62
N SER A 613 -20.35 -20.15 16.05
CA SER A 613 -21.37 -19.39 16.78
C SER A 613 -21.96 -20.13 17.99
N ALA A 614 -21.85 -21.47 18.03
CA ALA A 614 -22.30 -22.26 19.16
C ALA A 614 -21.51 -21.99 20.44
N PHE A 615 -20.21 -21.65 20.35
CA PHE A 615 -19.36 -21.43 21.51
C PHE A 615 -18.63 -20.06 21.52
N VAL A 616 -18.64 -19.34 20.39
CA VAL A 616 -18.12 -17.97 20.28
C VAL A 616 -19.29 -17.00 20.40
N ARG A 617 -19.42 -16.38 21.58
CA ARG A 617 -20.61 -15.62 21.99
C ARG A 617 -20.78 -14.28 21.29
N ALA A 618 -19.72 -13.67 20.78
CA ALA A 618 -19.75 -12.34 20.18
C ALA A 618 -18.81 -12.23 18.98
N PRO A 619 -19.21 -11.53 17.90
CA PRO A 619 -18.32 -11.20 16.80
C PRO A 619 -17.25 -10.19 17.25
N LEU A 620 -16.14 -10.11 16.51
CA LEU A 620 -15.03 -9.22 16.83
C LEU A 620 -15.46 -7.76 16.92
N ALA A 621 -16.40 -7.31 16.09
CA ALA A 621 -16.93 -5.95 16.12
C ALA A 621 -17.65 -5.58 17.43
N GLN A 622 -18.13 -6.56 18.19
CA GLN A 622 -18.90 -6.35 19.43
C GLN A 622 -18.12 -6.73 20.69
N LEU A 623 -16.79 -6.84 20.58
CA LEU A 623 -15.91 -7.12 21.70
C LEU A 623 -16.05 -6.09 22.82
N LYS A 624 -16.24 -6.58 24.05
CA LYS A 624 -16.32 -5.76 25.27
C LYS A 624 -15.21 -6.15 26.25
N PRO A 625 -14.68 -5.20 27.03
CA PRO A 625 -13.73 -5.50 28.09
C PRO A 625 -14.31 -6.51 29.08
N SER A 626 -13.52 -7.53 29.43
CA SER A 626 -13.91 -8.58 30.36
C SER A 626 -12.76 -8.92 31.29
N ARG A 627 -13.09 -9.21 32.56
CA ARG A 627 -12.10 -9.71 33.53
C ARG A 627 -11.74 -11.17 33.27
N GLU A 628 -12.71 -11.94 32.78
CA GLU A 628 -12.53 -13.35 32.42
C GLU A 628 -12.10 -13.49 30.95
N PRO A 629 -11.26 -14.50 30.61
CA PRO A 629 -10.93 -14.80 29.23
C PRO A 629 -12.19 -15.09 28.41
N VAL A 630 -12.27 -14.49 27.23
CA VAL A 630 -13.34 -14.74 26.27
C VAL A 630 -12.79 -15.54 25.09
N VAL A 631 -13.64 -16.38 24.51
CA VAL A 631 -13.31 -17.14 23.30
C VAL A 631 -13.63 -16.26 22.08
N LEU A 632 -12.65 -16.11 21.21
CA LEU A 632 -12.69 -15.33 19.98
C LEU A 632 -12.27 -16.23 18.83
N SER A 633 -12.73 -15.94 17.62
CA SER A 633 -12.28 -16.66 16.44
C SER A 633 -12.25 -15.77 15.22
N GLY A 634 -11.33 -16.09 14.32
CA GLY A 634 -11.17 -15.40 13.05
C GLY A 634 -10.11 -16.08 12.20
N ILE A 635 -9.96 -15.58 10.98
CA ILE A 635 -8.87 -15.95 10.08
C ILE A 635 -7.63 -15.15 10.47
N VAL A 636 -6.48 -15.82 10.56
CA VAL A 636 -5.20 -15.14 10.79
C VAL A 636 -4.77 -14.43 9.49
N LEU A 637 -4.90 -13.11 9.44
CA LEU A 637 -4.50 -12.32 8.28
C LEU A 637 -3.01 -12.05 8.22
N ALA A 638 -2.42 -11.74 9.37
CA ALA A 638 -1.02 -11.36 9.49
C ALA A 638 -0.48 -11.72 10.88
N ALA A 639 0.82 -11.96 10.94
CA ALA A 639 1.55 -12.20 12.17
C ALA A 639 2.86 -11.39 12.16
N ARG A 640 3.00 -10.44 13.09
CA ARG A 640 4.16 -9.55 13.18
C ARG A 640 4.93 -9.80 14.47
N SER A 641 6.22 -10.05 14.37
CA SER A 641 7.09 -10.17 15.54
C SER A 641 7.48 -8.79 16.04
N GLN A 642 7.34 -8.55 17.33
CA GLN A 642 7.76 -7.30 17.98
C GLN A 642 8.60 -7.61 19.22
N MET A 643 9.57 -6.75 19.52
CA MET A 643 10.35 -6.85 20.75
C MET A 643 9.71 -5.97 21.83
N SER A 644 9.43 -6.54 22.99
CA SER A 644 8.92 -5.81 24.16
C SER A 644 9.92 -5.81 25.29
N ARG A 645 9.69 -4.99 26.32
CA ARG A 645 10.48 -5.01 27.58
C ARG A 645 10.48 -6.38 28.27
N ARG A 646 9.54 -7.27 27.95
CA ARG A 646 9.39 -8.63 28.51
C ARG A 646 9.86 -9.73 27.55
N GLY A 647 10.52 -9.38 26.45
CA GLY A 647 10.96 -10.31 25.41
C GLY A 647 10.10 -10.29 24.15
N LYS A 648 10.28 -11.31 23.32
CA LYS A 648 9.70 -11.42 21.98
C LYS A 648 8.20 -11.73 22.04
N MET A 649 7.38 -10.88 21.42
CA MET A 649 5.94 -11.08 21.29
C MET A 649 5.54 -11.17 19.82
N LEU A 650 4.42 -11.83 19.54
CA LEU A 650 3.82 -11.91 18.22
C LEU A 650 2.46 -11.22 18.25
N VAL A 651 2.24 -10.23 17.39
CA VAL A 651 0.95 -9.56 17.20
C VAL A 651 0.28 -10.17 15.98
N LEU A 652 -0.85 -10.83 16.21
CA LEU A 652 -1.71 -11.43 15.19
C LEU A 652 -2.83 -10.46 14.83
N VAL A 653 -3.24 -10.45 13.57
CA VAL A 653 -4.47 -9.78 13.13
C VAL A 653 -5.50 -10.85 12.81
N LEU A 654 -6.55 -10.95 13.61
CA LEU A 654 -7.69 -11.83 13.37
C LEU A 654 -8.81 -11.08 12.65
N ASP A 655 -9.46 -11.73 11.69
CA ASP A 655 -10.60 -11.20 10.94
C ASP A 655 -11.74 -12.23 10.88
N ASP A 656 -12.95 -11.84 11.28
CA ASP A 656 -14.16 -12.67 11.23
C ASP A 656 -15.15 -12.20 10.14
N GLY A 657 -14.75 -11.23 9.33
CA GLY A 657 -15.56 -10.53 8.34
C GLY A 657 -16.42 -9.41 8.92
N THR A 658 -16.46 -9.21 10.24
CA THR A 658 -17.15 -8.08 10.89
C THR A 658 -16.18 -7.00 11.36
N ALA A 659 -15.01 -7.40 11.91
CA ALA A 659 -13.95 -6.49 12.30
C ALA A 659 -12.58 -7.20 12.28
N GLN A 660 -11.52 -6.39 12.25
CA GLN A 660 -10.15 -6.86 12.44
C GLN A 660 -9.69 -6.52 13.84
N GLN A 661 -9.15 -7.50 14.55
CA GLN A 661 -8.70 -7.33 15.93
C GLN A 661 -7.24 -7.78 16.08
N GLU A 662 -6.41 -6.89 16.62
CA GLU A 662 -5.04 -7.23 17.00
C GLU A 662 -5.05 -8.08 18.29
N VAL A 663 -4.37 -9.22 18.23
CA VAL A 663 -4.21 -10.17 19.34
C VAL A 663 -2.74 -10.35 19.63
N THR A 664 -2.36 -10.07 20.87
CA THR A 664 -0.99 -10.21 21.36
C THR A 664 -0.75 -11.61 21.92
N VAL A 665 0.27 -12.29 21.41
CA VAL A 665 0.78 -13.58 21.92
C VAL A 665 2.18 -13.36 22.50
N TYR A 666 2.32 -13.57 23.82
CA TYR A 666 3.61 -13.44 24.52
C TYR A 666 4.48 -14.70 24.39
N SER A 667 5.78 -14.56 24.69
CA SER A 667 6.81 -15.59 24.47
C SER A 667 6.43 -16.98 24.98
N GLU A 668 5.89 -17.06 26.20
CA GLU A 668 5.54 -18.33 26.87
C GLU A 668 4.54 -19.15 26.05
N LEU A 669 3.51 -18.50 25.51
CA LEU A 669 2.50 -19.15 24.68
C LEU A 669 3.00 -19.37 23.25
N LEU A 670 3.79 -18.42 22.75
CA LEU A 670 4.34 -18.46 21.41
C LEU A 670 5.28 -19.64 21.21
N GLU A 671 6.18 -19.94 22.15
CA GLU A 671 7.14 -21.04 22.03
C GLU A 671 6.44 -22.40 21.94
N VAL A 672 5.34 -22.59 22.68
CA VAL A 672 4.60 -23.85 22.73
C VAL A 672 3.62 -24.00 21.57
N GLN A 673 2.91 -22.94 21.19
CA GLN A 673 1.76 -23.02 20.27
C GLN A 673 1.98 -22.39 18.89
N ARG A 674 3.24 -22.03 18.54
CA ARG A 674 3.59 -21.40 17.25
C ARG A 674 3.03 -22.13 16.03
N ALA A 675 3.09 -23.46 16.03
CA ALA A 675 2.68 -24.29 14.89
C ALA A 675 1.18 -24.15 14.54
N LYS A 676 0.35 -23.69 15.49
CA LYS A 676 -1.08 -23.46 15.28
C LYS A 676 -1.38 -22.17 14.53
N ILE A 677 -0.42 -21.24 14.49
CA ILE A 677 -0.58 -19.93 13.87
C ILE A 677 -0.22 -20.05 12.40
N VAL A 678 -1.24 -20.30 11.58
CA VAL A 678 -1.11 -20.39 10.12
C VAL A 678 -1.92 -19.27 9.49
N THR A 679 -1.31 -18.48 8.61
CA THR A 679 -2.00 -17.43 7.85
C THR A 679 -3.09 -18.05 6.98
N ASP A 680 -4.21 -17.36 6.85
CA ASP A 680 -5.42 -17.81 6.14
C ASP A 680 -6.16 -19.01 6.76
N ALA A 681 -5.72 -19.49 7.92
CA ALA A 681 -6.43 -20.51 8.68
C ALA A 681 -7.29 -19.89 9.79
N VAL A 682 -8.38 -20.58 10.14
CA VAL A 682 -9.19 -20.26 11.31
C VAL A 682 -8.38 -20.55 12.57
N LEU A 683 -8.30 -19.55 13.45
CA LEU A 683 -7.72 -19.68 14.77
C LEU A 683 -8.78 -19.30 15.81
N VAL A 684 -8.94 -20.15 16.81
CA VAL A 684 -9.77 -19.87 17.99
C VAL A 684 -8.83 -19.47 19.12
N VAL A 685 -9.08 -18.32 19.73
CA VAL A 685 -8.25 -17.71 20.75
C VAL A 685 -9.05 -17.53 22.03
N GLU A 686 -8.54 -18.07 23.13
CA GLU A 686 -8.97 -17.68 24.48
C GLU A 686 -8.11 -16.50 24.91
N GLY A 687 -8.71 -15.32 25.09
CA GLY A 687 -7.98 -14.07 25.32
C GLY A 687 -8.63 -13.15 26.34
N LYS A 688 -7.81 -12.39 27.07
CA LYS A 688 -8.27 -11.31 27.96
C LYS A 688 -8.41 -10.02 27.16
N VAL A 689 -9.61 -9.44 27.16
CA VAL A 689 -9.95 -8.21 26.43
C VAL A 689 -9.90 -7.02 27.38
N GLN A 690 -9.10 -6.02 27.04
CA GLN A 690 -8.93 -4.78 27.78
C GLN A 690 -9.23 -3.59 26.85
N GLY A 691 -9.75 -2.50 27.40
CA GLY A 691 -9.82 -1.24 26.65
C GLY A 691 -8.42 -0.67 26.44
N ASP A 692 -8.16 -0.10 25.27
CA ASP A 692 -6.95 0.68 25.01
C ASP A 692 -7.28 2.17 25.13
N ASP A 693 -6.83 2.78 26.23
CA ASP A 693 -7.06 4.19 26.53
C ASP A 693 -6.39 5.15 25.53
N PHE A 694 -5.43 4.67 24.73
CA PHE A 694 -4.68 5.50 23.77
C PHE A 694 -5.32 5.51 22.37
N THR A 695 -5.77 4.36 21.89
CA THR A 695 -6.36 4.22 20.55
C THR A 695 -7.89 4.25 20.57
N GLY A 696 -8.52 4.17 21.75
CA GLY A 696 -9.97 3.97 21.90
C GLY A 696 -10.44 2.58 21.43
N GLY A 697 -9.52 1.69 21.05
CA GLY A 697 -9.80 0.34 20.59
C GLY A 697 -9.78 -0.70 21.72
N MET A 698 -9.90 -1.98 21.34
CA MET A 698 -9.77 -3.11 22.26
C MET A 698 -8.38 -3.75 22.10
N LYS A 699 -7.76 -4.11 23.22
CA LYS A 699 -6.53 -4.89 23.26
C LYS A 699 -6.83 -6.31 23.73
N VAL A 700 -6.39 -7.29 22.96
CA VAL A 700 -6.57 -8.72 23.29
C VAL A 700 -5.23 -9.35 23.59
N ASN A 701 -5.08 -9.93 24.78
CA ASN A 701 -3.92 -10.75 25.14
C ASN A 701 -4.33 -12.22 25.13
N ALA A 702 -3.68 -13.02 24.27
CA ALA A 702 -3.95 -14.46 24.16
C ALA A 702 -3.48 -15.21 25.42
N VAL A 703 -4.33 -16.09 25.91
CA VAL A 703 -4.08 -17.05 27.01
C VAL A 703 -3.97 -18.47 26.46
N GLY A 704 -4.71 -18.79 25.39
CA GLY A 704 -4.65 -20.08 24.71
C GLY A 704 -5.03 -19.99 23.24
N LEU A 705 -4.39 -20.80 22.40
CA LEU A 705 -4.64 -20.92 20.97
C LEU A 705 -5.12 -22.34 20.63
N MET A 706 -6.19 -22.41 19.84
CA MET A 706 -6.80 -23.65 19.36
C MET A 706 -7.02 -23.58 17.86
N THR A 707 -6.72 -24.68 17.16
CA THR A 707 -7.18 -24.86 15.78
C THR A 707 -8.69 -25.14 15.76
N ALA A 708 -9.34 -25.00 14.61
CA ALA A 708 -10.77 -25.34 14.47
C ALA A 708 -11.07 -26.80 14.92
N ALA A 709 -10.20 -27.75 14.58
CA ALA A 709 -10.36 -29.15 14.98
C ALA A 709 -10.20 -29.36 16.51
N GLU A 710 -9.27 -28.64 17.15
CA GLU A 710 -9.11 -28.68 18.60
C GLU A 710 -10.30 -28.03 19.32
N ALA A 711 -10.79 -26.90 18.80
CA ALA A 711 -11.97 -26.22 19.34
C ALA A 711 -13.21 -27.13 19.27
N ARG A 712 -13.42 -27.81 18.13
CA ARG A 712 -14.44 -28.86 18.00
C ARG A 712 -14.28 -29.94 19.06
N GLY A 713 -13.08 -30.48 19.23
CA GLY A 713 -12.82 -31.52 20.22
C GLY A 713 -13.09 -31.08 21.66
N ARG A 714 -12.92 -29.80 21.98
CA ARG A 714 -13.12 -29.23 23.32
C ARG A 714 -14.58 -28.88 23.62
N TYR A 715 -15.30 -28.32 22.66
CA TYR A 715 -16.67 -27.81 22.87
C TYR A 715 -17.78 -28.74 22.32
N ALA A 716 -17.46 -29.68 21.42
CA ALA A 716 -18.47 -30.62 20.91
C ALA A 716 -18.73 -31.75 21.92
N ARG A 717 -19.99 -31.92 22.30
CA ARG A 717 -20.45 -32.98 23.19
C ARG A 717 -20.51 -34.34 22.51
N ALA A 718 -20.93 -34.39 21.25
CA ALA A 718 -20.99 -35.60 20.45
C ALA A 718 -21.05 -35.33 18.94
N LEU A 719 -20.51 -36.25 18.14
CA LEU A 719 -20.75 -36.34 16.70
C LEU A 719 -21.93 -37.28 16.45
N CYS A 720 -23.05 -36.75 15.97
CA CYS A 720 -24.25 -37.51 15.66
C CYS A 720 -24.31 -37.84 14.17
N LEU A 721 -24.39 -39.14 13.85
CA LEU A 721 -24.52 -39.64 12.49
C LEU A 721 -25.89 -40.30 12.31
N ALA A 722 -26.71 -39.75 11.43
CA ALA A 722 -28.00 -40.35 11.07
C ALA A 722 -27.80 -41.36 9.95
N LEU A 723 -28.00 -42.64 10.25
CA LEU A 723 -27.87 -43.75 9.30
C LEU A 723 -29.23 -44.06 8.68
N ASN A 724 -29.70 -43.16 7.80
CA ASN A 724 -30.98 -43.27 7.10
C ASN A 724 -30.78 -43.64 5.62
N GLY A 725 -31.60 -44.53 5.04
CA GLY A 725 -31.60 -44.83 3.60
C GLY A 725 -30.60 -45.91 3.14
N ASN A 726 -29.79 -45.61 2.11
CA ASN A 726 -28.90 -46.59 1.45
C ASN A 726 -27.82 -47.18 2.38
N ALA A 727 -27.36 -46.41 3.38
CA ALA A 727 -26.43 -46.91 4.39
C ALA A 727 -27.08 -47.99 5.29
N SER A 728 -28.36 -47.86 5.60
CA SER A 728 -29.15 -48.84 6.34
C SER A 728 -29.38 -50.13 5.53
N ARG A 729 -29.44 -50.03 4.20
CA ARG A 729 -29.62 -51.16 3.26
C ARG A 729 -28.32 -51.93 2.94
N ALA A 730 -27.16 -51.33 3.19
CA ALA A 730 -25.85 -51.93 2.90
C ALA A 730 -25.31 -52.87 4.00
N GLY A 731 -26.02 -53.00 5.13
CA GLY A 731 -25.72 -54.00 6.16
C GLY A 731 -24.26 -53.97 6.64
N PRO A 732 -23.53 -55.11 6.65
CA PRO A 732 -22.12 -55.17 7.09
C PRO A 732 -21.18 -54.23 6.31
N ALA A 733 -21.47 -53.93 5.05
CA ALA A 733 -20.63 -53.06 4.23
C ALA A 733 -20.67 -51.59 4.69
N ALA A 734 -21.80 -51.13 5.26
CA ALA A 734 -21.89 -49.80 5.86
C ALA A 734 -21.07 -49.71 7.15
N ALA A 735 -21.06 -50.77 7.96
CA ALA A 735 -20.25 -50.84 9.17
C ALA A 735 -18.75 -50.82 8.83
N GLU A 736 -18.30 -51.58 7.83
CA GLU A 736 -16.90 -51.52 7.36
C GLU A 736 -16.53 -50.16 6.79
N LYS A 737 -17.41 -49.53 6.00
CA LYS A 737 -17.15 -48.19 5.45
C LYS A 737 -17.06 -47.13 6.55
N LEU A 738 -17.94 -47.18 7.55
CA LEU A 738 -17.85 -46.32 8.74
C LEU A 738 -16.56 -46.58 9.52
N ARG A 739 -16.16 -47.85 9.66
CA ARG A 739 -14.89 -48.25 10.29
C ARG A 739 -13.70 -47.64 9.57
N THR A 740 -13.66 -47.72 8.23
CA THR A 740 -12.59 -47.15 7.40
C THR A 740 -12.53 -45.63 7.51
N LEU A 741 -13.68 -44.96 7.54
CA LEU A 741 -13.74 -43.49 7.66
C LEU A 741 -13.31 -43.00 9.05
N LEU A 742 -13.70 -43.69 10.13
CA LEU A 742 -13.37 -43.28 11.50
C LEU A 742 -11.96 -43.71 11.94
N ALA A 743 -11.42 -44.83 11.42
CA ALA A 743 -10.16 -45.41 11.88
C ALA A 743 -8.95 -44.46 11.89
N PRO A 744 -8.70 -43.62 10.85
CA PRO A 744 -7.57 -42.68 10.83
C PRO A 744 -7.66 -41.58 11.90
N TYR A 745 -8.86 -41.34 12.42
CA TYR A 745 -9.17 -40.23 13.32
C TYR A 745 -9.49 -40.70 14.74
N ARG A 746 -9.20 -41.96 15.09
CA ARG A 746 -9.42 -42.50 16.43
C ARG A 746 -8.57 -41.80 17.49
N ASP A 747 -8.88 -42.08 18.76
CA ASP A 747 -8.22 -41.54 19.95
C ASP A 747 -8.39 -40.02 20.12
N GLY A 748 -9.56 -39.52 19.72
CA GLY A 748 -9.94 -38.13 19.97
C GLY A 748 -10.82 -37.92 21.21
N PRO A 749 -11.15 -36.67 21.55
CA PRO A 749 -11.95 -36.35 22.73
C PRO A 749 -13.45 -36.57 22.52
N CYS A 750 -13.95 -36.53 21.27
CA CYS A 750 -15.38 -36.45 20.99
C CYS A 750 -16.02 -37.86 20.81
N PRO A 751 -17.09 -38.18 21.56
CA PRO A 751 -17.84 -39.42 21.37
C PRO A 751 -18.72 -39.38 20.12
N VAL A 752 -18.85 -40.51 19.44
CA VAL A 752 -19.70 -40.66 18.25
C VAL A 752 -21.02 -41.33 18.64
N ARG A 753 -22.14 -40.79 18.19
CA ARG A 753 -23.48 -41.35 18.37
C ARG A 753 -24.12 -41.63 17.03
N LEU A 754 -24.73 -42.80 16.90
CA LEU A 754 -25.42 -43.22 15.70
C LEU A 754 -26.92 -43.12 15.94
N ARG A 755 -27.61 -42.28 15.18
CA ARG A 755 -29.08 -42.26 15.12
C ARG A 755 -29.50 -43.22 14.02
N TYR A 756 -30.06 -44.35 14.39
CA TYR A 756 -30.52 -45.38 13.47
C TYR A 756 -32.04 -45.45 13.48
N ARG A 757 -32.65 -45.34 12.30
CA ARG A 757 -34.09 -45.46 12.11
C ARG A 757 -34.40 -46.56 11.10
N ASN A 758 -35.33 -47.44 11.46
CA ASN A 758 -35.93 -48.41 10.55
C ASN A 758 -37.43 -48.13 10.39
N GLU A 759 -38.17 -49.02 9.71
CA GLU A 759 -39.61 -48.87 9.46
C GLU A 759 -40.48 -48.93 10.74
N ARG A 760 -39.93 -49.41 11.87
CA ARG A 760 -40.69 -49.70 13.11
C ARG A 760 -40.27 -48.86 14.31
N ALA A 761 -39.02 -48.39 14.37
CA ALA A 761 -38.46 -47.67 15.52
C ALA A 761 -37.23 -46.83 15.15
N GLU A 762 -36.88 -45.90 16.04
CA GLU A 762 -35.67 -45.09 16.00
C GLU A 762 -34.91 -45.24 17.33
N CYS A 763 -33.59 -45.38 17.27
CA CYS A 763 -32.73 -45.42 18.44
C CYS A 763 -31.43 -44.63 18.24
N GLU A 764 -30.88 -44.13 19.35
CA GLU A 764 -29.57 -43.48 19.40
C GLU A 764 -28.58 -44.40 20.12
N LEU A 765 -27.49 -44.76 19.44
CA LEU A 765 -26.49 -45.70 19.91
C LEU A 765 -25.14 -44.99 20.08
N PRO A 766 -24.61 -44.84 21.30
CA PRO A 766 -23.26 -44.34 21.49
C PRO A 766 -22.25 -45.42 21.09
N LEU A 767 -21.24 -45.05 20.31
CA LEU A 767 -20.09 -45.92 20.07
C LEU A 767 -19.19 -45.98 21.32
N GLY A 768 -18.51 -47.11 21.52
CA GLY A 768 -17.66 -47.32 22.70
C GLY A 768 -16.46 -46.36 22.75
N GLU A 769 -15.82 -46.26 23.92
CA GLU A 769 -14.70 -45.34 24.20
C GLU A 769 -13.56 -45.40 23.17
N GLY A 770 -13.28 -46.59 22.62
CA GLY A 770 -12.25 -46.75 21.57
C GLY A 770 -12.62 -46.14 20.20
N TRP A 771 -13.83 -45.62 20.03
CA TRP A 771 -14.34 -44.99 18.80
C TRP A 771 -14.57 -43.49 18.96
N ARG A 772 -14.00 -42.87 19.99
CA ARG A 772 -13.91 -41.40 20.03
C ARG A 772 -12.99 -40.90 18.93
N VAL A 773 -13.34 -39.77 18.33
CA VAL A 773 -12.66 -39.26 17.13
C VAL A 773 -12.16 -37.83 17.27
N ARG A 774 -11.07 -37.54 16.55
CA ARG A 774 -10.61 -36.18 16.27
C ARG A 774 -11.45 -35.59 15.14
N LEU A 775 -12.05 -34.43 15.38
CA LEU A 775 -12.99 -33.79 14.44
C LEU A 775 -12.26 -32.92 13.39
N GLU A 776 -11.38 -33.56 12.64
CA GLU A 776 -10.66 -32.94 11.52
C GLU A 776 -11.57 -32.78 10.30
N ASP A 777 -11.31 -31.77 9.46
CA ASP A 777 -12.13 -31.45 8.27
C ASP A 777 -12.26 -32.64 7.32
N GLY A 778 -11.20 -33.43 7.14
CA GLY A 778 -11.19 -34.60 6.26
C GLY A 778 -12.20 -35.68 6.68
N LEU A 779 -12.38 -35.90 7.99
CA LEU A 779 -13.36 -36.84 8.51
C LEU A 779 -14.79 -36.38 8.18
N LEU A 780 -15.10 -35.12 8.47
CA LEU A 780 -16.42 -34.54 8.24
C LEU A 780 -16.76 -34.53 6.75
N ALA A 781 -15.80 -34.16 5.89
CA ALA A 781 -15.99 -34.18 4.43
C ALA A 781 -16.30 -35.60 3.92
N GLY A 782 -15.52 -36.61 4.35
CA GLY A 782 -15.75 -38.00 3.98
C GLY A 782 -17.10 -38.56 4.46
N LEU A 783 -17.51 -38.21 5.68
CA LEU A 783 -18.81 -38.60 6.24
C LEU A 783 -19.98 -37.92 5.50
N ARG A 784 -19.87 -36.61 5.23
CA ARG A 784 -20.91 -35.86 4.50
C ARG A 784 -21.04 -36.31 3.04
N GLN A 785 -19.92 -36.68 2.40
CA GLN A 785 -19.94 -37.26 1.06
C GLN A 785 -20.68 -38.61 1.03
N TRP A 786 -20.58 -39.40 2.09
CA TRP A 786 -21.23 -40.71 2.17
C TRP A 786 -22.69 -40.65 2.66
N LEU A 787 -22.98 -39.90 3.72
CA LEU A 787 -24.28 -39.87 4.40
C LEU A 787 -25.17 -38.69 4.01
N SER A 788 -24.67 -37.70 3.26
CA SER A 788 -25.22 -36.35 3.09
C SER A 788 -24.96 -35.42 4.29
N ALA A 789 -24.99 -34.10 4.04
CA ALA A 789 -24.66 -33.09 5.05
C ALA A 789 -25.65 -33.04 6.22
N GLU A 790 -26.94 -33.25 5.93
CA GLU A 790 -28.03 -33.22 6.91
C GLU A 790 -27.96 -34.36 7.94
N ASN A 791 -27.25 -35.44 7.59
CA ASN A 791 -27.12 -36.64 8.42
C ASN A 791 -25.84 -36.64 9.26
N VAL A 792 -25.03 -35.57 9.24
CA VAL A 792 -23.80 -35.42 10.02
C VAL A 792 -23.89 -34.15 10.86
N GLU A 793 -24.25 -34.30 12.14
CA GLU A 793 -24.51 -33.20 13.06
C GLU A 793 -23.49 -33.19 14.20
N LEU A 794 -22.92 -32.02 14.49
CA LEU A 794 -22.09 -31.80 15.68
C LEU A 794 -22.93 -31.13 16.75
N LEU A 795 -23.08 -31.80 17.89
CA LEU A 795 -23.81 -31.25 19.03
C LEU A 795 -22.86 -30.45 19.92
N TYR A 796 -23.10 -29.15 20.00
CA TYR A 796 -22.44 -28.21 20.92
C TYR A 796 -23.39 -27.90 22.09
N GLU A 797 -22.86 -27.40 23.21
CA GLU A 797 -23.66 -26.99 24.39
C GLU A 797 -24.48 -25.72 24.16
#